data_AF-A0A7K9XT40-F1
#
_entry.id   AF-A0A7K9XT40-F1
#
_cell.length_a   1.000
_cell.length_b   1.000
_cell.length_c   1.000
_cell.angle_alpha   90.00
_cell.angle_beta   90.00
_cell.angle_gamma   90.00
#
_symmetry.space_group_name_H-M   'P 1'
#
loop_
_entity.id
_entity.type
_entity.pdbx_description
1 polymer ?
#
loop_
_entity_poly.entity_id
_entity_poly.type
_entity_poly.pdbx_seq_one_letter_code
_entity_poly.pdbx_strand_id
1 'polypeptide(L)'
;QISYSHAIHASGFFIAFFVSLVLTSVGFFIAYQTQNLKWSFCSKNQEIQHELSQNHKLEHSQFNSGDLFSEDIIMNDQIIDILSFEESGNMLQALEDLEVASLTRADADLEAYRMQICKEVIAMMMKNMVLSHSLFPHVEKRMSSIFKKQFLAMEKEIQEEYERKMVALTAECSLETRKKMEAQHQKARNANEEAEELIKKMNEKPAVEYRSLLDRLHKLEQDRLKRFLLVKQEEYFAKAYRQLAVTQRKELHSIFFTQITNATFKGELKMEAAKMLVEDYSTIQGDIEELMDFLQASKKYHLNRRFAYRKCLISKIHLRDSQASALINAAVTQISSLINKMERAGHLPESHLGMLLDRAEAEINSVKHKFDHDLKQEKLKLRQKLITKRRREMLQKKEHWKEQLSLGDPFKTTKEITHYLSHWKNLLSDHTIEFEELTEKLDNEASEELKELLFSLTEKAVEDLKRVQCGVFVPELVKLNVPKMFLLEAVEEHKKEMVVKHEQLEREERDKSVATEELLQLTRQKLSQELETNILEQKKLRSWEQSVFMQLLSLPLSLSEEELLRMRQELHCCFSQVDTSLAWPKIRARTLLQVFEVEWRDAQLLKVDQNLAMTSKQQHSKMKKTGSRNRNRIDILKKSLQDKILIYEDSVKDENFNKVENELLLEKECQLRDLENKLGEYIASLAFQKAVKKSKMLELYTAIISVQALLFEQLSTSKTLSKLECIQILEAHNPEIEELDRKLEYEMLHKESAQQQHLMSRQRWTPDGLGLSSETVEMNADRQVTVLLRQAMNKCRQFINLQQQSLRDEQWNCAVLEDLLENIEMDAFLALYSQELRLAGYLAKLTRVPVGMLHRILNLLLPSSSQSEVLSVLDSIHKYSDGVGESDSTADESGSSKKRKNQELWQALENKVRQDLINRSLEKIPSLNKRKDSLIKKQQLTLLEKASFIHLGCSPIHSLMEQSDPPFSLNTATAEAIELLDTGEKVFLFREPSDPILSLRNSPRKKKKNFLNSKKAARAN
;
A
#
# COMPACT_ATOMS: atom_id res chain seq x y z
N GLN A 1 12.46 -71.65 33.53
CA GLN A 1 13.19 -70.49 34.08
C GLN A 1 13.21 -69.24 33.18
N ILE A 2 12.58 -69.25 31.98
CA ILE A 2 12.62 -68.09 31.06
C ILE A 2 11.34 -67.21 31.14
N SER A 3 10.18 -67.74 31.54
CA SER A 3 8.94 -66.93 31.60
C SER A 3 8.85 -65.99 32.81
N TYR A 4 9.51 -66.31 33.93
CA TYR A 4 9.46 -65.50 35.15
C TYR A 4 10.26 -64.19 35.00
N SER A 5 11.35 -64.21 34.22
CA SER A 5 12.15 -63.02 33.89
C SER A 5 11.36 -62.03 33.04
N HIS A 6 10.68 -62.49 31.99
CA HIS A 6 9.88 -61.62 31.13
C HIS A 6 8.67 -61.00 31.84
N ALA A 7 8.04 -61.71 32.78
CA ALA A 7 6.97 -61.17 33.60
C ALA A 7 7.46 -60.05 34.55
N ILE A 8 8.64 -60.21 35.13
CA ILE A 8 9.26 -59.18 36.00
C ILE A 8 9.69 -57.96 35.18
N HIS A 9 10.26 -58.16 33.98
CA HIS A 9 10.61 -57.04 33.10
C HIS A 9 9.37 -56.32 32.55
N ALA A 10 8.30 -57.04 32.20
CA ALA A 10 7.04 -56.43 31.79
C ALA A 10 6.39 -55.66 32.95
N SER A 11 6.35 -56.24 34.15
CA SER A 11 5.84 -55.56 35.35
C SER A 11 6.67 -54.31 35.67
N GLY A 12 8.01 -54.39 35.60
CA GLY A 12 8.90 -53.25 35.76
C GLY A 12 8.67 -52.16 34.71
N PHE A 13 8.42 -52.54 33.46
CA PHE A 13 8.06 -51.60 32.39
C PHE A 13 6.74 -50.90 32.67
N PHE A 14 5.68 -51.62 33.05
CA PHE A 14 4.39 -51.02 33.37
C PHE A 14 4.48 -50.10 34.60
N ILE A 15 5.21 -50.50 35.64
CA ILE A 15 5.43 -49.68 36.82
C ILE A 15 6.19 -48.40 36.45
N ALA A 16 7.28 -48.50 35.67
CA ALA A 16 8.04 -47.35 35.21
C ALA A 16 7.20 -46.42 34.31
N PHE A 17 6.37 -47.00 33.43
CA PHE A 17 5.45 -46.26 32.57
C PHE A 17 4.40 -45.48 33.38
N PHE A 18 3.76 -46.11 34.37
CA PHE A 18 2.79 -45.44 35.24
C PHE A 18 3.44 -44.36 36.11
N VAL A 19 4.63 -44.62 36.65
CA VAL A 19 5.38 -43.62 37.43
C VAL A 19 5.77 -42.43 36.54
N SER A 20 6.25 -42.67 35.32
CA SER A 20 6.56 -41.61 34.36
C SER A 20 5.32 -40.82 33.98
N LEU A 21 4.19 -41.49 33.72
CA LEU A 21 2.92 -40.86 33.39
C LEU A 21 2.44 -39.94 34.51
N VAL A 22 2.44 -40.44 35.75
CA VAL A 22 2.07 -39.66 36.94
C VAL A 22 3.00 -38.48 37.14
N LEU A 23 4.32 -38.65 36.98
CA LEU A 23 5.29 -37.55 37.09
C LEU A 23 5.07 -36.50 35.99
N THR A 24 4.77 -36.90 34.76
CA THR A 24 4.41 -35.95 33.70
C THR A 24 3.09 -35.26 33.98
N SER A 25 2.07 -35.97 34.49
CA SER A 25 0.79 -35.36 34.85
C SER A 25 0.91 -34.40 36.03
N VAL A 26 1.75 -34.71 37.03
CA VAL A 26 2.09 -33.82 38.14
C VAL A 26 2.91 -32.64 37.65
N GLY A 27 3.86 -32.85 36.74
CA GLY A 27 4.61 -31.76 36.08
C GLY A 27 3.68 -30.84 35.30
N PHE A 28 2.72 -31.39 34.54
CA PHE A 28 1.68 -30.63 33.85
C PHE A 28 0.74 -29.93 34.82
N PHE A 29 0.37 -30.56 35.94
CA PHE A 29 -0.49 -29.96 36.95
C PHE A 29 0.21 -28.83 37.71
N ILE A 30 1.50 -28.99 38.03
CA ILE A 30 2.32 -27.94 38.63
C ILE A 30 2.57 -26.82 37.62
N ALA A 31 2.83 -27.13 36.35
CA ALA A 31 2.94 -26.14 35.28
C ALA A 31 1.61 -25.38 35.08
N TYR A 32 0.47 -26.09 35.15
CA TYR A 32 -0.87 -25.52 35.08
C TYR A 32 -1.21 -24.67 36.31
N GLN A 33 -0.85 -25.11 37.52
CA GLN A 33 -1.04 -24.37 38.77
C GLN A 33 -0.10 -23.15 38.86
N THR A 34 1.15 -23.28 38.41
CA THR A 34 2.07 -22.13 38.32
C THR A 34 1.69 -21.18 37.19
N GLN A 35 1.12 -21.67 36.09
CA GLN A 35 0.44 -20.83 35.10
C GLN A 35 -0.79 -20.14 35.68
N ASN A 36 -1.66 -20.84 36.41
CA ASN A 36 -2.85 -20.26 37.05
C ASN A 36 -2.51 -19.26 38.17
N LEU A 37 -1.46 -19.49 38.96
CA LEU A 37 -0.96 -18.54 39.97
C LEU A 37 -0.26 -17.35 39.32
N LYS A 38 0.47 -17.56 38.21
CA LYS A 38 1.00 -16.47 37.38
C LYS A 38 -0.14 -15.71 36.68
N TRP A 39 -1.24 -16.38 36.37
CA TRP A 39 -2.46 -15.78 35.81
C TRP A 39 -3.28 -15.04 36.89
N SER A 40 -3.28 -15.49 38.15
CA SER A 40 -3.96 -14.81 39.27
C SER A 40 -3.18 -13.60 39.83
N PHE A 41 -1.85 -13.58 39.68
CA PHE A 41 -1.04 -12.39 39.95
C PHE A 41 -1.02 -11.41 38.75
N CYS A 42 -1.12 -11.91 37.52
CA CYS A 42 -1.40 -11.06 36.35
C CYS A 42 -2.83 -10.51 36.35
N SER A 43 -3.83 -11.20 36.92
CA SER A 43 -5.23 -10.75 36.90
C SER A 43 -5.49 -9.51 37.77
N LYS A 44 -4.73 -9.32 38.86
CA LYS A 44 -4.79 -8.08 39.66
C LYS A 44 -4.09 -6.88 39.02
N ASN A 45 -3.11 -7.11 38.15
CA ASN A 45 -2.51 -6.05 37.32
C ASN A 45 -3.25 -5.86 35.98
N GLN A 46 -4.12 -6.81 35.60
CA GLN A 46 -4.98 -6.73 34.41
C GLN A 46 -6.14 -5.75 34.58
N GLU A 47 -6.55 -5.39 35.80
CA GLU A 47 -7.61 -4.41 36.01
C GLU A 47 -7.18 -2.99 35.58
N ILE A 48 -5.87 -2.72 35.54
CA ILE A 48 -5.28 -1.46 35.04
C ILE A 48 -4.84 -1.57 33.55
N GLN A 49 -4.65 -2.79 33.03
CA GLN A 49 -4.35 -3.04 31.61
C GLN A 49 -5.60 -3.34 30.76
N HIS A 50 -6.79 -3.37 31.37
CA HIS A 50 -8.04 -3.74 30.70
C HIS A 50 -8.48 -2.69 29.66
N GLU A 51 -7.96 -1.46 29.69
CA GLU A 51 -8.21 -0.41 28.69
C GLU A 51 -7.25 -0.42 27.48
N LEU A 52 -6.10 -1.11 27.55
CA LEU A 52 -5.08 -1.04 26.49
C LEU A 52 -4.80 -2.38 25.79
N SER A 53 -5.22 -3.51 26.37
CA SER A 53 -4.78 -4.84 25.92
C SER A 53 -5.80 -5.66 25.14
N GLN A 54 -7.07 -5.27 25.09
CA GLN A 54 -8.05 -5.95 24.23
C GLN A 54 -7.91 -5.60 22.74
N ASN A 55 -7.21 -4.50 22.39
CA ASN A 55 -6.93 -4.14 20.99
C ASN A 55 -5.67 -4.80 20.39
N HIS A 56 -4.91 -5.59 21.16
CA HIS A 56 -3.66 -6.21 20.70
C HIS A 56 -3.61 -7.74 20.77
N LYS A 57 -4.72 -8.42 21.08
CA LYS A 57 -4.85 -9.85 20.74
C LYS A 57 -5.30 -9.99 19.29
N LEU A 58 -4.41 -9.57 18.38
CA LEU A 58 -4.46 -9.92 16.96
C LEU A 58 -3.81 -11.31 16.75
N GLU A 59 -4.12 -12.28 17.63
CA GLU A 59 -3.62 -13.66 17.50
C GLU A 59 -4.60 -14.51 16.69
N HIS A 60 -5.14 -14.00 15.58
CA HIS A 60 -5.80 -14.85 14.59
C HIS A 60 -5.36 -14.42 13.18
N SER A 61 -4.97 -15.43 12.40
CA SER A 61 -4.41 -15.33 11.06
C SER A 61 -5.41 -14.69 10.09
N GLN A 62 -5.13 -13.47 9.62
CA GLN A 62 -5.99 -12.77 8.66
C GLN A 62 -6.04 -13.42 7.26
N PHE A 63 -5.10 -14.31 6.90
CA PHE A 63 -5.20 -15.14 5.69
C PHE A 63 -5.68 -16.57 5.96
N ASN A 64 -6.21 -16.88 7.16
CA ASN A 64 -6.86 -18.17 7.37
C ASN A 64 -8.28 -18.11 6.80
N SER A 65 -8.63 -19.12 6.01
CA SER A 65 -10.00 -19.39 5.54
C SER A 65 -10.97 -19.83 6.67
N GLY A 66 -10.68 -19.45 7.92
CA GLY A 66 -11.44 -19.82 9.11
C GLY A 66 -12.45 -18.75 9.50
N ASP A 67 -13.70 -18.94 9.03
CA ASP A 67 -14.93 -18.23 9.43
C ASP A 67 -14.80 -16.71 9.69
N LEU A 68 -14.41 -15.95 8.65
CA LEU A 68 -14.31 -14.47 8.59
C LEU A 68 -15.43 -13.73 9.35
N PHE A 69 -16.66 -14.21 9.21
CA PHE A 69 -17.84 -13.61 9.82
C PHE A 69 -17.90 -13.73 11.36
N SER A 70 -17.14 -14.63 11.99
CA SER A 70 -17.16 -14.78 13.45
C SER A 70 -16.47 -13.63 14.17
N GLU A 71 -15.40 -13.08 13.58
CA GLU A 71 -14.67 -11.95 14.14
C GLU A 71 -15.39 -10.61 13.94
N ASP A 72 -16.09 -10.45 12.83
CA ASP A 72 -16.84 -9.23 12.50
C ASP A 72 -18.02 -9.02 13.45
N ILE A 73 -18.60 -10.13 13.96
CA ILE A 73 -19.62 -10.13 15.01
C ILE A 73 -18.99 -9.69 16.35
N ILE A 74 -17.84 -10.26 16.71
CA ILE A 74 -17.15 -9.93 17.97
C ILE A 74 -16.73 -8.46 17.99
N MET A 75 -16.25 -7.92 16.87
CA MET A 75 -15.90 -6.50 16.79
C MET A 75 -17.11 -5.59 16.88
N ASN A 76 -18.23 -5.95 16.25
CA ASN A 76 -19.46 -5.17 16.38
C ASN A 76 -20.04 -5.20 17.79
N ASP A 77 -19.67 -6.14 18.67
CA ASP A 77 -20.05 -6.08 20.08
C ASP A 77 -19.37 -4.93 20.84
N GLN A 78 -18.17 -4.52 20.40
CA GLN A 78 -17.38 -3.49 21.08
C GLN A 78 -18.10 -2.15 21.19
N ILE A 79 -19.05 -1.84 20.29
CA ILE A 79 -19.86 -0.62 20.42
C ILE A 79 -20.72 -0.63 21.69
N ILE A 80 -21.21 -1.80 22.14
CA ILE A 80 -21.97 -1.88 23.40
C ILE A 80 -21.06 -1.51 24.58
N ASP A 81 -19.79 -1.91 24.52
CA ASP A 81 -18.79 -1.57 25.52
C ASP A 81 -18.49 -0.07 25.52
N ILE A 82 -18.31 0.51 24.33
CA ILE A 82 -18.07 1.95 24.12
C ILE A 82 -19.23 2.78 24.65
N LEU A 83 -20.47 2.46 24.25
CA LEU A 83 -21.67 3.15 24.73
C LEU A 83 -21.84 2.99 26.25
N SER A 84 -21.17 2.02 26.86
CA SER A 84 -21.23 1.74 28.28
C SER A 84 -20.13 2.42 29.12
N PHE A 85 -19.23 3.23 28.55
CA PHE A 85 -18.18 3.91 29.33
C PHE A 85 -18.72 4.97 30.30
N GLU A 86 -17.91 5.31 31.31
CA GLU A 86 -18.21 6.36 32.31
C GLU A 86 -17.76 7.75 31.79
N GLU A 87 -16.70 7.83 30.99
CA GLU A 87 -16.17 9.10 30.43
C GLU A 87 -16.37 9.21 28.92
N SER A 88 -16.95 10.33 28.46
CA SER A 88 -17.27 10.58 27.05
C SER A 88 -16.05 10.75 26.14
N GLY A 89 -14.94 11.28 26.66
CA GLY A 89 -13.67 11.39 25.93
C GLY A 89 -13.10 10.03 25.53
N ASN A 90 -13.29 9.02 26.38
CA ASN A 90 -12.82 7.66 26.12
C ASN A 90 -13.73 6.95 25.10
N MET A 91 -15.02 7.33 25.02
CA MET A 91 -15.95 6.79 24.02
C MET A 91 -15.56 7.15 22.59
N LEU A 92 -15.22 8.43 22.35
CA LEU A 92 -14.85 8.90 21.01
C LEU A 92 -13.54 8.26 20.52
N GLN A 93 -12.53 8.19 21.40
CA GLN A 93 -11.27 7.53 21.06
C GLN A 93 -11.47 6.04 20.76
N ALA A 94 -12.22 5.32 21.60
CA ALA A 94 -12.48 3.90 21.37
C ALA A 94 -13.33 3.66 20.11
N LEU A 95 -14.22 4.60 19.75
CA LEU A 95 -14.95 4.55 18.48
C LEU A 95 -14.02 4.76 17.28
N GLU A 96 -13.04 5.66 17.39
CA GLU A 96 -12.00 5.82 16.37
C GLU A 96 -11.16 4.55 16.22
N ASP A 97 -10.75 3.91 17.31
CA ASP A 97 -9.98 2.66 17.24
C ASP A 97 -10.81 1.54 16.58
N LEU A 98 -12.11 1.44 16.92
CA LEU A 98 -13.06 0.51 16.30
C LEU A 98 -13.27 0.79 14.80
N GLU A 99 -13.24 2.06 14.37
CA GLU A 99 -13.31 2.47 12.96
C GLU A 99 -12.13 1.91 12.18
N VAL A 100 -10.89 2.11 12.68
CA VAL A 100 -9.68 1.60 12.02
C VAL A 100 -9.69 0.09 11.94
N ALA A 101 -10.04 -0.60 13.03
CA ALA A 101 -10.14 -2.05 13.03
C ALA A 101 -11.20 -2.54 12.02
N SER A 102 -12.35 -1.84 11.92
CA SER A 102 -13.40 -2.16 10.94
C SER A 102 -12.91 -1.99 9.49
N LEU A 103 -12.16 -0.92 9.21
CA LEU A 103 -11.59 -0.67 7.88
C LEU A 103 -10.53 -1.73 7.53
N THR A 104 -9.66 -2.11 8.47
CA THR A 104 -8.63 -3.14 8.23
C THR A 104 -9.24 -4.49 7.91
N ARG A 105 -10.32 -4.88 8.61
CA ARG A 105 -11.01 -6.13 8.29
C ARG A 105 -11.72 -6.06 6.94
N ALA A 106 -12.36 -4.93 6.63
CA ALA A 106 -12.99 -4.75 5.32
C ALA A 106 -11.99 -4.85 4.16
N ASP A 107 -10.76 -4.34 4.32
CA ASP A 107 -9.69 -4.54 3.33
C ASP A 107 -9.32 -6.03 3.16
N ALA A 108 -9.23 -6.78 4.27
CA ALA A 108 -8.93 -8.22 4.23
C ALA A 108 -10.06 -9.02 3.53
N ASP A 109 -11.33 -8.72 3.84
CA ASP A 109 -12.48 -9.36 3.21
C ASP A 109 -12.53 -9.10 1.70
N LEU A 110 -12.30 -7.84 1.30
CA LEU A 110 -12.27 -7.44 -0.10
C LEU A 110 -11.11 -8.14 -0.85
N GLU A 111 -9.95 -8.31 -0.21
CA GLU A 111 -8.85 -9.05 -0.82
C GLU A 111 -9.16 -10.55 -0.97
N ALA A 112 -9.83 -11.15 0.02
CA ALA A 112 -10.30 -12.53 -0.06
C ALA A 112 -11.30 -12.72 -1.22
N TYR A 113 -12.27 -11.81 -1.38
CA TYR A 113 -13.20 -11.82 -2.51
C TYR A 113 -12.50 -11.63 -3.85
N ARG A 114 -11.58 -10.65 -3.97
CA ARG A 114 -10.78 -10.43 -5.19
C ARG A 114 -10.05 -11.72 -5.59
N MET A 115 -9.35 -12.32 -4.64
CA MET A 115 -8.57 -13.55 -4.86
C MET A 115 -9.45 -14.72 -5.28
N GLN A 116 -10.63 -14.87 -4.66
CA GLN A 116 -11.59 -15.91 -5.03
C GLN A 116 -12.14 -15.70 -6.45
N ILE A 117 -12.60 -14.49 -6.76
CA ILE A 117 -13.14 -14.10 -8.07
C ILE A 117 -12.09 -14.35 -9.15
N CYS A 118 -10.84 -13.91 -8.94
CA CYS A 118 -9.74 -14.12 -9.89
C CYS A 118 -9.49 -15.61 -10.18
N LYS A 119 -9.43 -16.46 -9.14
CA LYS A 119 -9.22 -17.91 -9.32
C LYS A 119 -10.37 -18.57 -10.08
N GLU A 120 -11.61 -18.22 -9.76
CA GLU A 120 -12.80 -18.77 -10.40
C GLU A 120 -12.92 -18.33 -11.86
N VAL A 121 -12.62 -17.06 -12.15
CA VAL A 121 -12.55 -16.52 -13.51
C VAL A 121 -11.49 -17.22 -14.33
N ILE A 122 -10.27 -17.41 -13.81
CA ILE A 122 -9.21 -18.15 -14.50
C ILE A 122 -9.70 -19.57 -14.83
N ALA A 123 -10.35 -20.26 -13.89
CA ALA A 123 -10.92 -21.57 -14.14
C ALA A 123 -12.04 -21.56 -15.20
N MET A 124 -12.88 -20.52 -15.21
CA MET A 124 -13.95 -20.34 -16.22
C MET A 124 -13.37 -20.08 -17.61
N MET A 125 -12.33 -19.25 -17.71
CA MET A 125 -11.60 -19.00 -18.96
C MET A 125 -11.02 -20.30 -19.54
N MET A 126 -10.37 -21.13 -18.71
CA MET A 126 -9.85 -22.43 -19.16
C MET A 126 -10.96 -23.34 -19.71
N LYS A 127 -12.13 -23.37 -19.07
CA LYS A 127 -13.29 -24.13 -19.55
C LYS A 127 -13.83 -23.58 -20.88
N ASN A 128 -13.88 -22.25 -21.03
CA ASN A 128 -14.32 -21.61 -22.26
C ASN A 128 -13.38 -21.93 -23.45
N MET A 129 -12.07 -22.10 -23.20
CA MET A 129 -11.12 -22.57 -24.21
C MET A 129 -11.39 -24.01 -24.67
N VAL A 130 -11.87 -24.88 -23.78
CA VAL A 130 -12.31 -26.23 -24.16
C VAL A 130 -13.56 -26.18 -25.03
N LEU A 131 -14.50 -25.30 -24.71
CA LEU A 131 -15.74 -25.10 -25.49
C LEU A 131 -15.46 -24.52 -26.87
N SER A 132 -14.43 -23.67 -27.02
CA SER A 132 -14.00 -23.10 -28.30
C SER A 132 -13.06 -24.02 -29.10
N HIS A 133 -12.84 -25.26 -28.65
CA HIS A 133 -11.93 -26.25 -29.26
C HIS A 133 -10.47 -25.77 -29.40
N SER A 134 -10.07 -24.75 -28.65
CA SER A 134 -8.70 -24.22 -28.64
C SER A 134 -7.79 -24.92 -27.62
N LEU A 135 -8.38 -25.65 -26.67
CA LEU A 135 -7.68 -26.45 -25.65
C LEU A 135 -8.29 -27.84 -25.51
N PHE A 136 -7.46 -28.88 -25.40
CA PHE A 136 -7.96 -30.24 -25.16
C PHE A 136 -8.44 -30.43 -23.71
N PRO A 137 -9.55 -31.17 -23.46
CA PRO A 137 -10.09 -31.37 -22.11
C PRO A 137 -9.10 -31.97 -21.09
N HIS A 138 -8.19 -32.85 -21.53
CA HIS A 138 -7.18 -33.43 -20.64
C HIS A 138 -6.07 -32.43 -20.26
N VAL A 139 -5.77 -31.48 -21.15
CA VAL A 139 -4.83 -30.38 -20.91
C VAL A 139 -5.43 -29.38 -19.93
N GLU A 140 -6.71 -29.01 -20.11
CA GLU A 140 -7.46 -28.17 -19.16
C GLU A 140 -7.42 -28.76 -17.74
N LYS A 141 -7.80 -30.03 -17.56
CA LYS A 141 -7.79 -30.68 -16.23
C LYS A 141 -6.41 -30.63 -15.56
N ARG A 142 -5.35 -30.83 -16.35
CA ARG A 142 -3.98 -30.78 -15.84
C ARG A 142 -3.56 -29.35 -15.48
N MET A 143 -3.85 -28.37 -16.33
CA MET A 143 -3.59 -26.95 -16.04
C MET A 143 -4.37 -26.48 -14.81
N SER A 144 -5.66 -26.82 -14.71
CA SER A 144 -6.51 -26.54 -13.55
C SER A 144 -5.95 -27.13 -12.25
N SER A 145 -5.38 -28.34 -12.30
CA SER A 145 -4.68 -28.95 -11.16
C SER A 145 -3.39 -28.20 -10.79
N ILE A 146 -2.60 -27.79 -11.77
CA ILE A 146 -1.37 -27.00 -11.55
C ILE A 146 -1.71 -25.64 -10.94
N PHE A 147 -2.69 -24.93 -11.49
CA PHE A 147 -3.18 -23.67 -10.93
C PHE A 147 -3.61 -23.82 -9.48
N LYS A 148 -4.45 -24.82 -9.18
CA LYS A 148 -4.88 -25.08 -7.81
C LYS A 148 -3.70 -25.31 -6.87
N LYS A 149 -2.70 -26.08 -7.29
CA LYS A 149 -1.49 -26.34 -6.49
C LYS A 149 -0.67 -25.07 -6.29
N GLN A 150 -0.46 -24.26 -7.33
CA GLN A 150 0.34 -23.04 -7.25
C GLN A 150 -0.36 -21.95 -6.43
N PHE A 151 -1.68 -21.77 -6.58
CA PHE A 151 -2.43 -20.82 -5.76
C PHE A 151 -2.40 -21.21 -4.27
N LEU A 152 -2.57 -22.49 -3.95
CA LEU A 152 -2.46 -22.95 -2.56
C LEU A 152 -1.05 -22.75 -1.98
N ALA A 153 -0.01 -22.98 -2.80
CA ALA A 153 1.37 -22.74 -2.38
C ALA A 153 1.64 -21.24 -2.12
N MET A 154 1.18 -20.39 -3.03
CA MET A 154 1.26 -18.93 -2.91
C MET A 154 0.53 -18.44 -1.65
N GLU A 155 -0.69 -18.90 -1.38
CA GLU A 155 -1.44 -18.52 -0.17
C GLU A 155 -0.72 -18.93 1.11
N LYS A 156 -0.12 -20.12 1.12
CA LYS A 156 0.68 -20.58 2.26
C LYS A 156 1.93 -19.72 2.46
N GLU A 157 2.63 -19.37 1.38
CA GLU A 157 3.82 -18.52 1.43
C GLU A 157 3.49 -17.11 1.95
N ILE A 158 2.41 -16.51 1.44
CA ILE A 158 1.92 -15.20 1.91
C ILE A 158 1.53 -15.25 3.39
N GLN A 159 0.86 -16.32 3.83
CA GLN A 159 0.51 -16.50 5.25
C GLN A 159 1.76 -16.68 6.13
N GLU A 160 2.75 -17.46 5.70
CA GLU A 160 4.01 -17.62 6.43
C GLU A 160 4.80 -16.30 6.48
N GLU A 161 4.81 -15.52 5.40
CA GLU A 161 5.42 -14.20 5.37
C GLU A 161 4.69 -13.20 6.27
N TYR A 162 3.37 -13.25 6.29
CA TYR A 162 2.53 -12.49 7.19
C TYR A 162 2.90 -12.76 8.64
N GLU A 163 2.88 -14.03 9.08
CA GLU A 163 3.23 -14.41 10.45
C GLU A 163 4.64 -13.94 10.83
N ARG A 164 5.62 -14.14 9.94
CA ARG A 164 7.00 -13.68 10.15
C ARG A 164 7.08 -12.16 10.30
N LYS A 165 6.40 -11.38 9.44
CA LYS A 165 6.40 -9.92 9.49
C LYS A 165 5.71 -9.41 10.74
N MET A 166 4.56 -9.97 11.13
CA MET A 166 3.82 -9.55 12.32
C MET A 166 4.64 -9.75 13.60
N VAL A 167 5.32 -10.90 13.73
CA VAL A 167 6.19 -11.17 14.88
C VAL A 167 7.37 -10.19 14.92
N ALA A 168 8.03 -9.96 13.78
CA ALA A 168 9.15 -9.03 13.69
C ALA A 168 8.75 -7.59 14.04
N LEU A 169 7.66 -7.09 13.45
CA LEU A 169 7.13 -5.76 13.72
C LEU A 169 6.68 -5.59 15.17
N THR A 170 6.04 -6.62 15.74
CA THR A 170 5.64 -6.60 17.16
C THR A 170 6.87 -6.47 18.06
N ALA A 171 7.94 -7.23 17.78
CA ALA A 171 9.18 -7.13 18.53
C ALA A 171 9.83 -5.74 18.39
N GLU A 172 9.90 -5.19 17.17
CA GLU A 172 10.46 -3.87 16.88
C GLU A 172 9.66 -2.75 17.58
N CYS A 173 8.33 -2.76 17.45
CA CYS A 173 7.44 -1.78 18.09
C CYS A 173 7.51 -1.86 19.62
N SER A 174 7.57 -3.07 20.18
CA SER A 174 7.71 -3.26 21.62
C SER A 174 9.05 -2.69 22.15
N LEU A 175 10.13 -2.85 21.37
CA LEU A 175 11.44 -2.32 21.70
C LEU A 175 11.49 -0.79 21.57
N GLU A 176 10.91 -0.23 20.50
CA GLU A 176 10.80 1.23 20.32
C GLU A 176 9.98 1.84 21.46
N THR A 177 8.84 1.23 21.79
CA THR A 177 7.96 1.67 22.87
C THR A 177 8.70 1.67 24.20
N ARG A 178 9.39 0.56 24.54
CA ARG A 178 10.20 0.47 25.75
C ARG A 178 11.26 1.58 25.81
N LYS A 179 12.04 1.76 24.74
CA LYS A 179 13.11 2.77 24.69
C LYS A 179 12.58 4.20 24.85
N LYS A 180 11.51 4.57 24.15
CA LYS A 180 10.93 5.93 24.23
C LYS A 180 10.27 6.17 25.59
N MET A 181 9.58 5.18 26.14
CA MET A 181 8.98 5.27 27.48
C MET A 181 10.05 5.37 28.58
N GLU A 182 11.13 4.59 28.51
CA GLU A 182 12.25 4.69 29.44
C GLU A 182 12.93 6.06 29.37
N ALA A 183 13.18 6.58 28.17
CA ALA A 183 13.72 7.92 27.99
C ALA A 183 12.82 9.01 28.60
N GLN A 184 11.51 8.89 28.40
CA GLN A 184 10.52 9.81 28.98
C GLN A 184 10.46 9.70 30.51
N HIS A 185 10.54 8.48 31.06
CA HIS A 185 10.62 8.27 32.51
C HIS A 185 11.91 8.86 33.10
N GLN A 186 13.05 8.73 32.41
CA GLN A 186 14.30 9.33 32.87
C GLN A 186 14.23 10.86 32.83
N LYS A 187 13.64 11.45 31.79
CA LYS A 187 13.41 12.89 31.69
C LYS A 187 12.54 13.39 32.86
N ALA A 188 11.44 12.69 33.17
CA ALA A 188 10.57 13.03 34.29
C ALA A 188 11.26 12.90 35.66
N ARG A 189 12.12 11.87 35.84
CA ARG A 189 12.93 11.72 37.06
C ARG A 189 13.90 12.88 37.24
N ASN A 190 14.65 13.23 36.20
CA ASN A 190 15.58 14.36 36.26
C ASN A 190 14.85 15.67 36.59
N ALA A 191 13.68 15.91 35.97
CA ALA A 191 12.87 17.10 36.26
C ALA A 191 12.33 17.11 37.69
N ASN A 192 11.97 15.95 38.25
CA ASN A 192 11.55 15.82 39.65
C ASN A 192 12.72 16.06 40.62
N GLU A 193 13.92 15.57 40.33
CA GLU A 193 15.13 15.81 41.13
C GLU A 193 15.47 17.32 41.15
N GLU A 194 15.44 17.98 39.99
CA GLU A 194 15.61 19.44 39.88
C GLU A 194 14.53 20.21 40.66
N ALA A 195 13.28 19.75 40.60
CA ALA A 195 12.16 20.33 41.35
C ALA A 195 12.34 20.17 42.87
N GLU A 196 12.84 19.02 43.34
CA GLU A 196 13.11 18.80 44.76
C GLU A 196 14.19 19.73 45.31
N GLU A 197 15.25 19.99 44.55
CA GLU A 197 16.27 20.98 44.93
C GLU A 197 15.71 22.40 45.07
N LEU A 198 14.77 22.77 44.20
CA LEU A 198 14.08 24.06 44.26
C LEU A 198 13.12 24.15 45.46
N ILE A 199 12.43 23.06 45.78
CA ILE A 199 11.42 22.98 46.85
C ILE A 199 12.04 22.97 48.25
N LYS A 200 13.26 22.42 48.44
CA LYS A 200 13.97 22.38 49.74
C LYS A 200 14.11 23.75 50.43
N LYS A 201 13.88 24.86 49.71
CA LYS A 201 14.03 26.24 50.17
C LYS A 201 12.68 26.98 50.35
N MET A 202 11.56 26.27 50.50
CA MET A 202 10.19 26.82 50.42
C MET A 202 9.22 26.37 51.53
N ASN A 203 8.09 27.09 51.64
CA ASN A 203 6.92 26.71 52.45
C ASN A 203 6.12 25.56 51.80
N GLU A 204 5.46 24.72 52.59
CA GLU A 204 4.79 23.48 52.13
C GLU A 204 3.69 23.70 51.08
N LYS A 205 2.77 24.66 51.30
CA LYS A 205 1.59 24.85 50.42
C LYS A 205 1.95 25.15 48.94
N PRO A 206 2.80 26.15 48.60
CA PRO A 206 3.18 26.40 47.21
C PRO A 206 4.05 25.30 46.60
N ALA A 207 4.74 24.49 47.41
CA ALA A 207 5.52 23.35 46.95
C ALA A 207 4.63 22.17 46.51
N VAL A 208 3.56 21.89 47.27
CA VAL A 208 2.57 20.85 46.92
C VAL A 208 1.89 21.18 45.59
N GLU A 209 1.45 22.43 45.38
CA GLU A 209 0.84 22.87 44.12
C GLU A 209 1.79 22.73 42.93
N TYR A 210 3.08 23.09 43.09
CA TYR A 210 4.07 22.95 42.02
C TYR A 210 4.28 21.47 41.65
N ARG A 211 4.41 20.57 42.64
CA ARG A 211 4.51 19.12 42.41
C ARG A 211 3.29 18.59 41.67
N SER A 212 2.07 18.98 42.08
CA SER A 212 0.85 18.53 41.41
C SER A 212 0.78 18.97 39.94
N LEU A 213 1.26 20.17 39.61
CA LEU A 213 1.30 20.65 38.23
C LEU A 213 2.36 19.88 37.42
N LEU A 214 3.54 19.64 38.00
CA LEU A 214 4.60 18.89 37.35
C LEU A 214 4.18 17.43 37.08
N ASP A 215 3.54 16.77 38.04
CA ASP A 215 3.02 15.41 37.90
C ASP A 215 1.91 15.35 36.83
N ARG A 216 1.02 16.34 36.78
CA ARG A 216 -0.01 16.46 35.72
C ARG A 216 0.64 16.60 34.35
N LEU A 217 1.65 17.45 34.21
CA LEU A 217 2.38 17.62 32.94
C LEU A 217 3.03 16.30 32.51
N HIS A 218 3.76 15.63 33.41
CA HIS A 218 4.40 14.34 33.10
C HIS A 218 3.40 13.26 32.68
N LYS A 219 2.21 13.22 33.31
CA LYS A 219 1.13 12.30 32.91
C LYS A 219 0.65 12.60 31.49
N LEU A 220 0.40 13.87 31.17
CA LEU A 220 -0.01 14.29 29.81
C LEU A 220 1.07 13.98 28.76
N GLU A 221 2.34 14.26 29.05
CA GLU A 221 3.46 13.90 28.16
C GLU A 221 3.52 12.39 27.91
N GLN A 222 3.36 11.59 28.97
CA GLN A 222 3.38 10.13 28.89
C GLN A 222 2.20 9.58 28.08
N ASP A 223 0.99 10.07 28.32
CA ASP A 223 -0.22 9.58 27.64
C ASP A 223 -0.22 9.95 26.15
N ARG A 224 0.28 11.15 25.80
CA ARG A 224 0.48 11.55 24.40
C ARG A 224 1.55 10.71 23.70
N LEU A 225 2.67 10.44 24.37
CA LEU A 225 3.71 9.58 23.81
C LEU A 225 3.21 8.15 23.55
N LYS A 226 2.43 7.59 24.48
CA LYS A 226 1.79 6.27 24.30
C LYS A 226 0.89 6.26 23.06
N ARG A 227 0.03 7.27 22.90
CA ARG A 227 -0.87 7.38 21.73
C ARG A 227 -0.09 7.48 20.42
N PHE A 228 0.93 8.34 20.37
CA PHE A 228 1.80 8.48 19.20
C PHE A 228 2.45 7.15 18.81
N LEU A 229 2.98 6.41 19.79
CA LEU A 229 3.62 5.10 19.58
C LEU A 229 2.62 4.04 19.07
N LEU A 230 1.40 4.04 19.60
CA LEU A 230 0.35 3.11 19.19
C LEU A 230 -0.09 3.35 17.75
N VAL A 231 -0.36 4.60 17.37
CA VAL A 231 -0.71 4.97 15.99
C VAL A 231 0.43 4.63 15.02
N LYS A 232 1.68 4.83 15.42
CA LYS A 232 2.85 4.44 14.61
C LYS A 232 2.96 2.92 14.42
N GLN A 233 2.63 2.15 15.45
CA GLN A 233 2.57 0.69 15.36
C GLN A 233 1.47 0.25 14.38
N GLU A 234 0.28 0.85 14.44
CA GLU A 234 -0.80 0.63 13.48
C GLU A 234 -0.35 0.92 12.05
N GLU A 235 0.38 2.02 11.83
CA GLU A 235 0.95 2.36 10.52
C GLU A 235 1.87 1.25 9.99
N TYR A 236 2.80 0.75 10.82
CA TYR A 236 3.70 -0.32 10.40
C TYR A 236 2.97 -1.60 10.01
N PHE A 237 1.96 -1.99 10.79
CA PHE A 237 1.14 -3.15 10.46
C PHE A 237 0.35 -2.93 9.17
N ALA A 238 -0.36 -1.81 9.04
CA ALA A 238 -1.16 -1.48 7.86
C ALA A 238 -0.30 -1.44 6.58
N LYS A 239 0.92 -0.90 6.67
CA LYS A 239 1.88 -0.92 5.57
C LYS A 239 2.28 -2.34 5.18
N ALA A 240 2.57 -3.20 6.15
CA ALA A 240 2.93 -4.59 5.90
C ALA A 240 1.77 -5.39 5.28
N TYR A 241 0.54 -5.20 5.76
CA TYR A 241 -0.67 -5.78 5.16
C TYR A 241 -0.82 -5.36 3.70
N ARG A 242 -0.73 -4.05 3.44
CA ARG A 242 -0.84 -3.52 2.09
C ARG A 242 0.19 -4.12 1.15
N GLN A 243 1.45 -4.24 1.60
CA GLN A 243 2.52 -4.85 0.81
C GLN A 243 2.26 -6.34 0.51
N LEU A 244 1.75 -7.10 1.48
CA LEU A 244 1.44 -8.52 1.30
C LEU A 244 0.29 -8.71 0.32
N ALA A 245 -0.78 -7.91 0.43
CA ALA A 245 -1.90 -7.95 -0.53
C ALA A 245 -1.42 -7.66 -1.96
N VAL A 246 -0.60 -6.61 -2.16
CA VAL A 246 0.00 -6.30 -3.47
C VAL A 246 0.88 -7.44 -3.97
N THR A 247 1.66 -8.08 -3.09
CA THR A 247 2.52 -9.22 -3.45
C THR A 247 1.67 -10.40 -3.91
N GLN A 248 0.59 -10.71 -3.19
CA GLN A 248 -0.33 -11.78 -3.53
C GLN A 248 -1.00 -11.57 -4.91
N ARG A 249 -1.40 -10.33 -5.23
CA ARG A 249 -1.95 -9.99 -6.57
C ARG A 249 -0.90 -10.17 -7.67
N LYS A 250 0.33 -9.69 -7.46
CA LYS A 250 1.45 -9.86 -8.40
C LYS A 250 1.76 -11.33 -8.67
N GLU A 251 1.80 -12.16 -7.62
CA GLU A 251 2.03 -13.59 -7.76
C GLU A 251 0.88 -14.31 -8.48
N LEU A 252 -0.37 -13.88 -8.28
CA LEU A 252 -1.50 -14.41 -9.06
C LEU A 252 -1.34 -14.18 -10.56
N HIS A 253 -0.97 -12.96 -10.97
CA HIS A 253 -0.67 -12.67 -12.38
C HIS A 253 0.55 -13.51 -12.85
N SER A 254 1.61 -13.57 -12.06
CA SER A 254 2.82 -14.35 -12.36
C SER A 254 2.51 -15.82 -12.63
N ILE A 255 1.68 -16.44 -11.79
CA ILE A 255 1.22 -17.82 -11.95
C ILE A 255 0.45 -17.97 -13.27
N PHE A 256 -0.51 -17.08 -13.56
CA PHE A 256 -1.27 -17.12 -14.81
C PHE A 256 -0.36 -17.09 -16.04
N PHE A 257 0.44 -16.04 -16.19
CA PHE A 257 1.31 -15.85 -17.36
C PHE A 257 2.34 -16.99 -17.50
N THR A 258 2.94 -17.43 -16.39
CA THR A 258 3.90 -18.55 -16.40
C THR A 258 3.25 -19.84 -16.92
N GLN A 259 2.01 -20.14 -16.53
CA GLN A 259 1.33 -21.34 -17.02
C GLN A 259 0.96 -21.26 -18.49
N ILE A 260 0.56 -20.08 -18.99
CA ILE A 260 0.27 -19.90 -20.41
C ILE A 260 1.55 -20.08 -21.25
N THR A 261 2.65 -19.41 -20.88
CA THR A 261 3.94 -19.53 -21.57
C THR A 261 4.44 -20.97 -21.59
N ASN A 262 4.31 -21.69 -20.46
CA ASN A 262 4.69 -23.10 -20.38
C ASN A 262 3.84 -24.01 -21.28
N ALA A 263 2.53 -23.77 -21.37
CA ALA A 263 1.64 -24.54 -22.24
C ALA A 263 1.94 -24.29 -23.73
N THR A 264 2.27 -23.06 -24.09
CA THR A 264 2.72 -22.69 -25.44
C THR A 264 4.06 -23.34 -25.79
N PHE A 265 5.04 -23.30 -24.90
CA PHE A 265 6.36 -23.94 -25.11
C PHE A 265 6.25 -25.45 -25.30
N LYS A 266 5.33 -26.11 -24.59
CA LYS A 266 5.07 -27.55 -24.72
C LYS A 266 4.23 -27.92 -25.96
N GLY A 267 3.77 -26.93 -26.74
CA GLY A 267 2.92 -27.14 -27.91
C GLY A 267 1.49 -27.57 -27.58
N GLU A 268 1.06 -27.42 -26.32
CA GLU A 268 -0.25 -27.85 -25.84
C GLU A 268 -1.32 -26.77 -26.03
N LEU A 269 -0.88 -25.52 -26.18
CA LEU A 269 -1.68 -24.36 -26.51
C LEU A 269 -1.06 -23.66 -27.73
N LYS A 270 -1.87 -23.43 -28.78
CA LYS A 270 -1.42 -22.70 -29.97
C LYS A 270 -1.12 -21.23 -29.61
N MET A 271 -0.15 -20.63 -30.31
CA MET A 271 0.27 -19.26 -30.01
C MET A 271 -0.86 -18.25 -30.20
N GLU A 272 -1.68 -18.39 -31.26
CA GLU A 272 -2.84 -17.53 -31.51
C GLU A 272 -3.88 -17.63 -30.38
N ALA A 273 -4.10 -18.86 -29.89
CA ALA A 273 -5.01 -19.11 -28.77
C ALA A 273 -4.47 -18.54 -27.45
N ALA A 274 -3.15 -18.58 -27.23
CA ALA A 274 -2.50 -17.96 -26.08
C ALA A 274 -2.62 -16.43 -26.09
N LYS A 275 -2.46 -15.80 -27.26
CA LYS A 275 -2.63 -14.35 -27.44
C LYS A 275 -4.06 -13.91 -27.10
N MET A 276 -5.05 -14.57 -27.69
CA MET A 276 -6.47 -14.30 -27.40
C MET A 276 -6.78 -14.47 -25.91
N LEU A 277 -6.31 -15.56 -25.30
CA LEU A 277 -6.54 -15.83 -23.89
C LEU A 277 -5.94 -14.77 -22.96
N VAL A 278 -4.75 -14.24 -23.27
CA VAL A 278 -4.09 -13.18 -22.50
C VAL A 278 -4.80 -11.84 -22.67
N GLU A 279 -5.37 -11.58 -23.85
CA GLU A 279 -6.21 -10.40 -24.09
C GLU A 279 -7.54 -10.46 -23.36
N ASP A 280 -8.22 -11.60 -23.43
CA ASP A 280 -9.43 -11.86 -22.65
C ASP A 280 -9.12 -11.70 -21.16
N TYR A 281 -8.02 -12.27 -20.68
CA TYR A 281 -7.60 -12.15 -19.29
C TYR A 281 -7.40 -10.70 -18.87
N SER A 282 -6.76 -9.90 -19.72
CA SER A 282 -6.48 -8.49 -19.42
C SER A 282 -7.76 -7.66 -19.37
N THR A 283 -8.69 -7.92 -20.28
CA THR A 283 -9.99 -7.26 -20.32
C THR A 283 -10.79 -7.61 -19.06
N ILE A 284 -10.87 -8.90 -18.73
CA ILE A 284 -11.60 -9.38 -17.56
C ILE A 284 -10.96 -8.90 -16.25
N GLN A 285 -9.63 -8.83 -16.16
CA GLN A 285 -8.97 -8.23 -15.00
C GLN A 285 -9.34 -6.75 -14.83
N GLY A 286 -9.47 -6.00 -15.94
CA GLY A 286 -10.03 -4.65 -15.90
C GLY A 286 -11.45 -4.61 -15.31
N ASP A 287 -12.32 -5.54 -15.73
CA ASP A 287 -13.70 -5.65 -15.21
C ASP A 287 -13.74 -6.05 -13.73
N ILE A 288 -12.84 -6.95 -13.30
CA ILE A 288 -12.68 -7.34 -11.90
C ILE A 288 -12.23 -6.13 -11.08
N GLU A 289 -11.25 -5.37 -11.56
CA GLU A 289 -10.77 -4.18 -10.86
C GLU A 289 -11.83 -3.08 -10.80
N GLU A 290 -12.64 -2.85 -11.84
CA GLU A 290 -13.79 -1.93 -11.78
C GLU A 290 -14.85 -2.40 -10.75
N LEU A 291 -15.09 -3.71 -10.68
CA LEU A 291 -15.94 -4.30 -9.63
C LEU A 291 -15.37 -4.04 -8.24
N MET A 292 -14.07 -4.27 -8.05
CA MET A 292 -13.40 -4.04 -6.76
C MET A 292 -13.39 -2.56 -6.37
N ASP A 293 -13.18 -1.64 -7.32
CA ASP A 293 -13.24 -0.21 -7.09
C ASP A 293 -14.64 0.21 -6.60
N PHE A 294 -15.70 -0.33 -7.21
CA PHE A 294 -17.08 -0.12 -6.77
C PHE A 294 -17.34 -0.68 -5.37
N LEU A 295 -16.91 -1.92 -5.10
CA LEU A 295 -17.11 -2.56 -3.80
C LEU A 295 -16.34 -1.84 -2.68
N GLN A 296 -15.10 -1.42 -2.94
CA GLN A 296 -14.30 -0.59 -2.02
C GLN A 296 -14.99 0.73 -1.73
N ALA A 297 -15.41 1.48 -2.75
CA ALA A 297 -16.08 2.77 -2.57
C ALA A 297 -17.40 2.63 -1.81
N SER A 298 -18.20 1.61 -2.14
CA SER A 298 -19.45 1.28 -1.44
C SER A 298 -19.19 0.95 0.04
N LYS A 299 -18.22 0.06 0.31
CA LYS A 299 -17.86 -0.32 1.69
C LYS A 299 -17.35 0.87 2.49
N LYS A 300 -16.53 1.76 1.89
CA LYS A 300 -16.08 3.03 2.49
C LYS A 300 -17.27 3.90 2.89
N TYR A 301 -18.23 4.10 1.98
CA TYR A 301 -19.44 4.87 2.23
C TYR A 301 -20.23 4.33 3.42
N HIS A 302 -20.49 3.03 3.44
CA HIS A 302 -21.28 2.39 4.49
C HIS A 302 -20.58 2.44 5.86
N LEU A 303 -19.27 2.18 5.91
CA LEU A 303 -18.49 2.27 7.16
C LEU A 303 -18.43 3.70 7.70
N ASN A 304 -18.21 4.70 6.83
CA ASN A 304 -18.19 6.11 7.22
C ASN A 304 -19.57 6.58 7.69
N ARG A 305 -20.65 6.12 7.05
CA ARG A 305 -22.03 6.40 7.49
C ARG A 305 -22.28 5.82 8.87
N ARG A 306 -21.90 4.56 9.10
CA ARG A 306 -22.02 3.90 10.42
C ARG A 306 -21.22 4.65 11.49
N PHE A 307 -20.00 5.06 11.18
CA PHE A 307 -19.16 5.84 12.09
C PHE A 307 -19.81 7.19 12.45
N ALA A 308 -20.32 7.93 11.45
CA ALA A 308 -21.02 9.20 11.68
C ALA A 308 -22.28 9.01 12.55
N TYR A 309 -23.04 7.95 12.29
CA TYR A 309 -24.21 7.60 13.09
C TYR A 309 -23.84 7.27 14.56
N ARG A 310 -22.82 6.43 14.77
CA ARG A 310 -22.33 6.09 16.13
C ARG A 310 -21.79 7.31 16.88
N LYS A 311 -21.15 8.26 16.19
CA LYS A 311 -20.74 9.54 16.77
C LYS A 311 -21.94 10.39 17.22
N CYS A 312 -23.02 10.39 16.43
CA CYS A 312 -24.29 11.02 16.82
C CYS A 312 -24.90 10.34 18.06
N LEU A 313 -24.88 9.02 18.13
CA LEU A 313 -25.35 8.27 19.31
C LEU A 313 -24.58 8.64 20.59
N ILE A 314 -23.24 8.71 20.52
CA ILE A 314 -22.41 9.12 21.67
C ILE A 314 -22.78 10.54 22.13
N SER A 315 -22.99 11.48 21.20
CA SER A 315 -23.45 12.84 21.52
C SER A 315 -24.80 12.84 22.23
N LYS A 316 -25.76 12.02 21.77
CA LYS A 316 -27.08 11.84 22.39
C LYS A 316 -26.96 11.24 23.81
N ILE A 317 -26.08 10.25 24.03
CA ILE A 317 -25.82 9.68 25.36
C ILE A 317 -25.25 10.74 26.31
N HIS A 318 -24.22 11.47 25.87
CA HIS A 318 -23.62 12.53 26.69
C HIS A 318 -24.62 13.61 27.08
N LEU A 319 -25.51 14.00 26.16
CA LEU A 319 -26.59 14.93 26.46
C LEU A 319 -27.50 14.39 27.57
N ARG A 320 -27.91 13.12 27.51
CA ARG A 320 -28.76 12.47 28.51
C ARG A 320 -28.06 12.36 29.88
N ASP A 321 -26.78 11.99 29.91
CA ASP A 321 -25.98 11.95 31.15
C ASP A 321 -25.89 13.33 31.83
N SER A 322 -25.70 14.38 31.03
CA SER A 322 -25.66 15.76 31.52
C SER A 322 -27.01 16.22 32.10
N GLN A 323 -28.12 15.78 31.49
CA GLN A 323 -29.48 16.06 31.96
C GLN A 323 -29.80 15.33 33.25
N ALA A 324 -29.46 14.03 33.33
CA ALA A 324 -29.60 13.23 34.55
C ALA A 324 -28.85 13.88 35.72
N SER A 325 -27.60 14.26 35.48
CA SER A 325 -26.77 14.97 36.46
C SER A 325 -27.38 16.32 36.88
N ALA A 326 -27.93 17.08 35.93
CA ALA A 326 -28.58 18.36 36.21
C ALA A 326 -29.85 18.21 37.07
N LEU A 327 -30.66 17.18 36.83
CA LEU A 327 -31.86 16.88 37.62
C LEU A 327 -31.51 16.45 39.04
N ILE A 328 -30.54 15.55 39.20
CA ILE A 328 -30.07 15.10 40.52
C ILE A 328 -29.48 16.30 41.28
N ASN A 329 -28.63 17.10 40.66
CA ASN A 329 -28.03 18.28 41.30
C ASN A 329 -29.07 19.35 41.66
N ALA A 330 -30.12 19.53 40.85
CA ALA A 330 -31.24 20.41 41.20
C ALA A 330 -31.96 19.92 42.46
N ALA A 331 -32.31 18.62 42.53
CA ALA A 331 -32.94 18.03 43.71
C ALA A 331 -32.05 18.10 44.96
N VAL A 332 -30.74 17.90 44.82
CA VAL A 332 -29.74 18.08 45.89
C VAL A 332 -29.73 19.52 46.39
N THR A 333 -29.73 20.48 45.47
CA THR A 333 -29.73 21.91 45.81
C THR A 333 -30.98 22.31 46.58
N GLN A 334 -32.14 21.68 46.31
CA GLN A 334 -33.38 21.96 47.04
C GLN A 334 -33.34 21.58 48.52
N ILE A 335 -32.57 20.56 48.91
CA ILE A 335 -32.39 20.18 50.33
C ILE A 335 -31.60 21.29 51.05
N SER A 336 -30.48 21.72 50.47
CA SER A 336 -29.65 22.79 51.04
C SER A 336 -30.36 24.15 51.00
N SER A 337 -31.11 24.42 49.92
CA SER A 337 -31.92 25.63 49.77
C SER A 337 -33.00 25.72 50.84
N LEU A 338 -33.70 24.61 51.14
CA LEU A 338 -34.72 24.56 52.19
C LEU A 338 -34.13 25.00 53.54
N ILE A 339 -33.00 24.42 53.94
CA ILE A 339 -32.34 24.72 55.22
C ILE A 339 -31.92 26.20 55.29
N ASN A 340 -31.26 26.70 54.24
CA ASN A 340 -30.81 28.09 54.16
C ASN A 340 -31.98 29.10 54.10
N LYS A 341 -33.08 28.76 53.41
CA LYS A 341 -34.28 29.61 53.33
C LYS A 341 -34.95 29.76 54.70
N MET A 342 -34.95 28.70 55.51
CA MET A 342 -35.48 28.76 56.88
C MET A 342 -34.61 29.62 57.82
N GLU A 343 -33.29 29.61 57.65
CA GLU A 343 -32.37 30.48 58.40
C GLU A 343 -32.54 31.95 58.00
N ARG A 344 -32.53 32.27 56.70
CA ARG A 344 -32.71 33.65 56.22
C ARG A 344 -34.06 34.25 56.59
N ALA A 345 -35.10 33.43 56.73
CA ALA A 345 -36.42 33.84 57.20
C ALA A 345 -36.48 34.06 58.73
N GLY A 346 -35.38 33.82 59.46
CA GLY A 346 -35.30 33.97 60.92
C GLY A 346 -35.99 32.86 61.70
N HIS A 347 -36.37 31.76 61.04
CA HIS A 347 -37.09 30.64 61.66
C HIS A 347 -36.15 29.53 62.16
N LEU A 348 -34.89 29.54 61.77
CA LEU A 348 -33.86 28.58 62.19
C LEU A 348 -32.66 29.33 62.80
N PRO A 349 -32.21 28.99 64.04
CA PRO A 349 -31.01 29.60 64.61
C PRO A 349 -29.72 29.20 63.88
N GLU A 350 -28.82 30.16 63.67
CA GLU A 350 -27.52 29.95 62.99
C GLU A 350 -26.67 28.84 63.64
N SER A 351 -26.79 28.65 64.95
CA SER A 351 -26.10 27.58 65.70
C SER A 351 -26.44 26.15 65.25
N HIS A 352 -27.59 25.95 64.59
CA HIS A 352 -28.02 24.64 64.09
C HIS A 352 -27.79 24.47 62.58
N LEU A 353 -27.44 25.54 61.86
CA LEU A 353 -27.28 25.54 60.41
C LEU A 353 -26.17 24.59 59.95
N GLY A 354 -24.98 24.71 60.55
CA GLY A 354 -23.82 23.88 60.18
C GLY A 354 -24.09 22.39 60.34
N MET A 355 -24.64 21.99 61.49
CA MET A 355 -25.00 20.59 61.77
C MET A 355 -26.03 20.03 60.76
N LEU A 356 -27.04 20.83 60.38
CA LEU A 356 -28.04 20.41 59.41
C LEU A 356 -27.48 20.31 57.99
N LEU A 357 -26.58 21.20 57.59
CA LEU A 357 -25.91 21.14 56.29
C LEU A 357 -24.94 19.95 56.21
N ASP A 358 -24.14 19.70 57.25
CA ASP A 358 -23.24 18.53 57.32
C ASP A 358 -24.04 17.22 57.22
N ARG A 359 -25.20 17.17 57.88
CA ARG A 359 -26.10 16.02 57.80
C ARG A 359 -26.77 15.89 56.44
N ALA A 360 -27.17 17.01 55.83
CA ALA A 360 -27.70 17.02 54.47
C ALA A 360 -26.67 16.49 53.48
N GLU A 361 -25.42 16.91 53.61
CA GLU A 361 -24.32 16.42 52.78
C GLU A 361 -24.11 14.91 52.94
N ALA A 362 -24.18 14.38 54.17
CA ALA A 362 -24.08 12.93 54.41
C ALA A 362 -25.21 12.12 53.75
N GLU A 363 -26.47 12.55 53.89
CA GLU A 363 -27.63 11.90 53.26
C GLU A 363 -27.60 12.03 51.74
N ILE A 364 -27.23 13.21 51.22
CA ILE A 364 -27.04 13.45 49.78
C ILE A 364 -25.98 12.52 49.21
N ASN A 365 -24.83 12.40 49.87
CA ASN A 365 -23.74 11.53 49.43
C ASN A 365 -24.14 10.06 49.48
N SER A 366 -24.95 9.64 50.47
CA SER A 366 -25.53 8.30 50.54
C SER A 366 -26.40 7.98 49.32
N VAL A 367 -27.31 8.90 48.94
CA VAL A 367 -28.18 8.73 47.76
C VAL A 367 -27.36 8.74 46.46
N LYS A 368 -26.37 9.64 46.33
CA LYS A 368 -25.47 9.68 45.15
C LYS A 368 -24.68 8.37 45.00
N HIS A 369 -24.05 7.89 46.08
CA HIS A 369 -23.33 6.62 46.06
C HIS A 369 -24.22 5.44 45.70
N LYS A 370 -25.47 5.42 46.20
CA LYS A 370 -26.45 4.39 45.83
C LYS A 370 -26.82 4.47 44.35
N PHE A 371 -27.05 5.66 43.80
CA PHE A 371 -27.33 5.85 42.38
C PHE A 371 -26.15 5.38 41.52
N ASP A 372 -24.92 5.79 41.83
CA ASP A 372 -23.73 5.39 41.08
C ASP A 372 -23.51 3.87 41.12
N HIS A 373 -23.75 3.24 42.28
CA HIS A 373 -23.66 1.80 42.45
C HIS A 373 -24.74 1.05 41.65
N ASP A 374 -26.00 1.44 41.77
CA ASP A 374 -27.13 0.85 41.04
C ASP A 374 -26.93 1.01 39.52
N LEU A 375 -26.49 2.20 39.07
CA LEU A 375 -26.21 2.48 37.66
C LEU A 375 -25.11 1.56 37.12
N LYS A 376 -23.99 1.43 37.84
CA LYS A 376 -22.90 0.55 37.43
C LYS A 376 -23.34 -0.90 37.35
N GLN A 377 -24.10 -1.39 38.34
CA GLN A 377 -24.55 -2.77 38.39
C GLN A 377 -25.55 -3.09 37.27
N GLU A 378 -26.57 -2.25 37.06
CA GLU A 378 -27.59 -2.50 36.05
C GLU A 378 -27.04 -2.31 34.62
N LYS A 379 -26.11 -1.36 34.42
CA LYS A 379 -25.42 -1.17 33.14
C LYS A 379 -24.61 -2.42 32.74
N LEU A 380 -23.96 -3.09 33.70
CA LEU A 380 -23.27 -4.36 33.45
C LEU A 380 -24.22 -5.49 33.06
N LYS A 381 -25.39 -5.60 33.71
CA LYS A 381 -26.41 -6.60 33.35
C LYS A 381 -26.96 -6.35 31.95
N LEU A 382 -27.28 -5.09 31.64
CA LEU A 382 -27.80 -4.67 30.35
C LEU A 382 -26.78 -4.92 29.24
N ARG A 383 -25.51 -4.58 29.46
CA ARG A 383 -24.41 -4.87 28.53
C ARG A 383 -24.39 -6.35 28.11
N GLN A 384 -24.43 -7.27 29.06
CA GLN A 384 -24.42 -8.71 28.75
C GLN A 384 -25.65 -9.16 27.95
N LYS A 385 -26.83 -8.61 28.29
CA LYS A 385 -28.09 -8.87 27.56
C LYS A 385 -28.00 -8.39 26.10
N LEU A 386 -27.51 -7.18 25.88
CA LEU A 386 -27.36 -6.57 24.55
C LEU A 386 -26.36 -7.33 23.68
N ILE A 387 -25.19 -7.69 24.21
CA ILE A 387 -24.19 -8.49 23.49
C ILE A 387 -24.77 -9.84 23.08
N THR A 388 -25.46 -10.53 23.99
CA THR A 388 -26.05 -11.84 23.72
C THR A 388 -27.13 -11.76 22.63
N LYS A 389 -27.97 -10.72 22.66
CA LYS A 389 -28.99 -10.46 21.62
C LYS A 389 -28.34 -10.17 20.26
N ARG A 390 -27.37 -9.26 20.22
CA ARG A 390 -26.64 -8.88 19.00
C ARG A 390 -25.99 -10.09 18.32
N ARG A 391 -25.24 -10.90 19.09
CA ARG A 391 -24.61 -12.12 18.56
C ARG A 391 -25.63 -13.06 17.91
N ARG A 392 -26.78 -13.26 18.55
CA ARG A 392 -27.85 -14.13 18.04
C ARG A 392 -28.39 -13.67 16.69
N GLU A 393 -28.77 -12.40 16.59
CA GLU A 393 -29.35 -11.84 15.34
C GLU A 393 -28.32 -11.81 14.22
N MET A 394 -27.07 -11.45 14.53
CA MET A 394 -25.98 -11.41 13.55
C MET A 394 -25.59 -12.82 13.05
N LEU A 395 -25.57 -13.82 13.94
CA LEU A 395 -25.34 -15.23 13.57
C LEU A 395 -26.46 -15.76 12.66
N GLN A 396 -27.72 -15.45 12.97
CA GLN A 396 -28.85 -15.86 12.14
C GLN A 396 -28.76 -15.27 10.73
N LYS A 397 -28.41 -13.98 10.62
CA LYS A 397 -28.25 -13.32 9.31
C LYS A 397 -27.06 -13.90 8.53
N LYS A 398 -25.97 -14.22 9.22
CA LYS A 398 -24.80 -14.91 8.65
C LYS A 398 -25.15 -16.30 8.13
N GLU A 399 -25.93 -17.10 8.84
CA GLU A 399 -26.35 -18.43 8.38
C GLU A 399 -27.15 -18.33 7.08
N HIS A 400 -28.10 -17.39 7.02
CA HIS A 400 -28.85 -17.11 5.79
C HIS A 400 -27.93 -16.70 4.62
N TRP A 401 -26.88 -15.92 4.86
CA TRP A 401 -25.90 -15.60 3.82
C TRP A 401 -25.02 -16.78 3.42
N LYS A 402 -24.58 -17.61 4.38
CA LYS A 402 -23.86 -18.85 4.08
C LYS A 402 -24.71 -19.76 3.21
N GLU A 403 -26.01 -19.86 3.50
CA GLU A 403 -26.96 -20.59 2.69
C GLU A 403 -27.01 -20.01 1.27
N GLN A 404 -27.15 -18.70 1.08
CA GLN A 404 -27.14 -18.06 -0.25
C GLN A 404 -25.82 -18.25 -1.02
N LEU A 405 -24.67 -18.20 -0.34
CA LEU A 405 -23.35 -18.49 -0.91
C LEU A 405 -23.19 -19.98 -1.25
N SER A 406 -23.80 -20.88 -0.47
CA SER A 406 -23.77 -22.34 -0.67
C SER A 406 -24.80 -22.85 -1.69
N LEU A 407 -25.93 -22.15 -1.87
CA LEU A 407 -26.95 -22.40 -2.89
C LEU A 407 -26.45 -22.03 -4.31
N GLY A 408 -25.20 -21.58 -4.38
CA GLY A 408 -24.44 -21.17 -5.55
C GLY A 408 -23.98 -22.28 -6.50
N ASP A 409 -24.80 -23.29 -6.83
CA ASP A 409 -24.57 -24.10 -8.04
C ASP A 409 -24.73 -23.34 -9.40
N PRO A 410 -25.22 -22.07 -9.50
CA PRO A 410 -25.17 -21.26 -10.73
C PRO A 410 -23.75 -20.91 -11.20
N PHE A 411 -22.75 -20.96 -10.31
CA PHE A 411 -21.34 -20.70 -10.64
C PHE A 411 -20.72 -21.79 -11.53
N LYS A 412 -21.33 -22.99 -11.56
CA LYS A 412 -20.91 -24.08 -12.46
C LYS A 412 -21.59 -24.05 -13.83
N THR A 413 -22.73 -23.36 -13.96
CA THR A 413 -23.57 -23.38 -15.17
C THR A 413 -23.51 -22.09 -16.00
N THR A 414 -23.11 -20.96 -15.41
CA THR A 414 -22.94 -19.70 -16.14
C THR A 414 -21.68 -19.77 -17.02
N LYS A 415 -21.83 -19.71 -18.35
CA LYS A 415 -20.71 -19.69 -19.32
C LYS A 415 -20.11 -18.29 -19.52
N GLU A 416 -20.84 -17.25 -19.11
CA GLU A 416 -20.49 -15.85 -19.38
C GLU A 416 -19.94 -15.15 -18.13
N ILE A 417 -18.72 -14.64 -18.23
CA ILE A 417 -17.97 -14.04 -17.12
C ILE A 417 -18.58 -12.71 -16.68
N THR A 418 -19.16 -11.93 -17.60
CA THR A 418 -19.84 -10.67 -17.33
C THR A 418 -21.04 -10.85 -16.39
N HIS A 419 -21.85 -11.89 -16.62
CA HIS A 419 -22.98 -12.24 -15.76
C HIS A 419 -22.50 -12.69 -14.37
N TYR A 420 -21.40 -13.45 -14.31
CA TYR A 420 -20.77 -13.86 -13.07
C TYR A 420 -20.30 -12.66 -12.22
N LEU A 421 -19.61 -11.69 -12.82
CA LEU A 421 -19.16 -10.48 -12.11
C LEU A 421 -20.33 -9.61 -11.66
N SER A 422 -21.36 -9.46 -12.50
CA SER A 422 -22.59 -8.75 -12.15
C SER A 422 -23.32 -9.40 -10.96
N HIS A 423 -23.36 -10.74 -10.92
CA HIS A 423 -23.93 -11.46 -9.80
C HIS A 423 -23.18 -11.20 -8.48
N TRP A 424 -21.84 -11.24 -8.49
CA TRP A 424 -21.02 -10.87 -7.34
C TRP A 424 -21.28 -9.43 -6.87
N LYS A 425 -21.39 -8.49 -7.82
CA LYS A 425 -21.71 -7.10 -7.52
C LYS A 425 -23.03 -6.95 -6.76
N ASN A 426 -24.08 -7.61 -7.24
CA ASN A 426 -25.40 -7.51 -6.62
C ASN A 426 -25.41 -8.21 -5.26
N LEU A 427 -24.88 -9.44 -5.19
CA LEU A 427 -24.82 -10.22 -3.96
C LEU A 427 -24.12 -9.46 -2.83
N LEU A 428 -22.92 -8.93 -3.08
CA LEU A 428 -22.14 -8.24 -2.06
C LEU A 428 -22.72 -6.87 -1.70
N SER A 429 -23.31 -6.15 -2.67
CA SER A 429 -24.05 -4.90 -2.41
C SER A 429 -25.24 -5.15 -1.49
N ASP A 430 -26.08 -6.13 -1.84
CA ASP A 430 -27.29 -6.45 -1.09
C ASP A 430 -26.94 -6.91 0.33
N HIS A 431 -25.94 -7.79 0.47
CA HIS A 431 -25.45 -8.22 1.78
C HIS A 431 -24.94 -7.06 2.62
N THR A 432 -24.21 -6.12 2.02
CA THR A 432 -23.71 -4.93 2.72
C THR A 432 -24.87 -4.08 3.23
N ILE A 433 -25.90 -3.83 2.41
CA ILE A 433 -27.06 -3.04 2.80
C ILE A 433 -27.79 -3.71 3.98
N GLU A 434 -28.12 -4.99 3.84
CA GLU A 434 -28.83 -5.74 4.89
C GLU A 434 -28.05 -5.77 6.22
N PHE A 435 -26.72 -5.89 6.15
CA PHE A 435 -25.87 -5.90 7.33
C PHE A 435 -25.87 -4.56 8.06
N GLU A 436 -25.76 -3.47 7.30
CA GLU A 436 -25.70 -2.13 7.87
C GLU A 436 -27.06 -1.73 8.45
N GLU A 437 -28.17 -2.13 7.83
CA GLU A 437 -29.51 -1.95 8.38
C GLU A 437 -29.70 -2.69 9.72
N LEU A 438 -29.26 -3.96 9.79
CA LEU A 438 -29.30 -4.73 11.03
C LEU A 438 -28.41 -4.09 12.10
N THR A 439 -27.23 -3.61 11.72
CA THR A 439 -26.29 -2.96 12.65
C THR A 439 -26.84 -1.64 13.18
N GLU A 440 -27.39 -0.78 12.31
CA GLU A 440 -28.02 0.49 12.70
C GLU A 440 -29.21 0.25 13.63
N LYS A 441 -30.05 -0.76 13.33
CA LYS A 441 -31.16 -1.18 14.21
C LYS A 441 -30.66 -1.61 15.59
N LEU A 442 -29.67 -2.50 15.65
CA LEU A 442 -29.13 -3.01 16.92
C LEU A 442 -28.38 -1.93 17.73
N ASP A 443 -27.73 -0.97 17.06
CA ASP A 443 -27.09 0.18 17.70
C ASP A 443 -28.15 1.13 18.30
N ASN A 444 -29.24 1.39 17.56
CA ASN A 444 -30.35 2.22 18.03
C ASN A 444 -31.07 1.59 19.24
N GLU A 445 -31.39 0.29 19.16
CA GLU A 445 -32.03 -0.44 20.27
C GLU A 445 -31.17 -0.42 21.53
N ALA A 446 -29.85 -0.59 21.42
CA ALA A 446 -28.94 -0.50 22.56
C ALA A 446 -28.94 0.90 23.19
N SER A 447 -28.94 1.96 22.38
CA SER A 447 -29.03 3.34 22.84
C SER A 447 -30.34 3.63 23.59
N GLU A 448 -31.47 3.09 23.11
CA GLU A 448 -32.78 3.29 23.76
C GLU A 448 -32.94 2.45 25.03
N GLU A 449 -32.43 1.22 25.10
CA GLU A 449 -32.42 0.47 26.37
C GLU A 449 -31.51 1.14 27.43
N LEU A 450 -30.37 1.72 27.02
CA LEU A 450 -29.51 2.53 27.90
C LEU A 450 -30.21 3.81 28.37
N LYS A 451 -30.98 4.44 27.48
CA LYS A 451 -31.83 5.60 27.81
C LYS A 451 -32.80 5.22 28.93
N GLU A 452 -33.63 4.22 28.71
CA GLU A 452 -34.66 3.79 29.67
C GLU A 452 -34.07 3.47 31.06
N LEU A 453 -32.90 2.81 31.08
CA LEU A 453 -32.17 2.54 32.32
C LEU A 453 -31.75 3.83 33.04
N LEU A 454 -31.12 4.77 32.34
CA LEU A 454 -30.66 6.02 32.93
C LEU A 454 -31.82 6.87 33.47
N PHE A 455 -32.92 6.97 32.70
CA PHE A 455 -34.10 7.73 33.11
C PHE A 455 -34.74 7.12 34.38
N SER A 456 -34.97 5.80 34.40
CA SER A 456 -35.59 5.13 35.56
C SER A 456 -34.76 5.25 36.84
N LEU A 457 -33.42 5.15 36.75
CA LEU A 457 -32.54 5.34 37.91
C LEU A 457 -32.46 6.80 38.35
N THR A 458 -32.50 7.74 37.41
CA THR A 458 -32.51 9.18 37.71
C THR A 458 -33.80 9.57 38.44
N GLU A 459 -34.96 9.10 37.97
CA GLU A 459 -36.24 9.32 38.64
C GLU A 459 -36.25 8.75 40.06
N LYS A 460 -35.77 7.52 40.23
CA LYS A 460 -35.61 6.89 41.55
C LYS A 460 -34.71 7.70 42.48
N ALA A 461 -33.58 8.22 41.99
CA ALA A 461 -32.67 9.05 42.79
C ALA A 461 -33.30 10.39 43.19
N VAL A 462 -34.03 11.03 42.26
CA VAL A 462 -34.79 12.27 42.55
C VAL A 462 -35.91 11.99 43.57
N GLU A 463 -36.58 10.85 43.48
CA GLU A 463 -37.56 10.43 44.49
C GLU A 463 -36.93 10.15 45.85
N ASP A 464 -35.80 9.46 45.92
CA ASP A 464 -35.06 9.22 47.15
C ASP A 464 -34.62 10.55 47.80
N LEU A 465 -34.16 11.53 47.00
CA LEU A 465 -33.85 12.88 47.47
C LEU A 465 -35.09 13.63 47.98
N LYS A 466 -36.25 13.49 47.30
CA LYS A 466 -37.53 14.01 47.80
C LYS A 466 -37.93 13.37 49.13
N ARG A 467 -37.69 12.06 49.30
CA ARG A 467 -37.93 11.36 50.58
C ARG A 467 -36.99 11.85 51.67
N VAL A 468 -35.73 12.17 51.37
CA VAL A 468 -34.81 12.80 52.32
C VAL A 468 -35.32 14.19 52.71
N GLN A 469 -35.72 15.03 51.74
CA GLN A 469 -36.26 16.37 52.00
C GLN A 469 -37.50 16.32 52.90
N CYS A 470 -38.52 15.54 52.53
CA CYS A 470 -39.81 15.49 53.22
C CYS A 470 -39.82 14.57 54.45
N GLY A 471 -39.02 13.52 54.47
CA GLY A 471 -39.01 12.49 55.52
C GLY A 471 -37.96 12.71 56.61
N VAL A 472 -36.86 13.39 56.31
CA VAL A 472 -35.77 13.68 57.27
C VAL A 472 -35.80 15.15 57.66
N PHE A 473 -35.66 16.06 56.69
CA PHE A 473 -35.44 17.49 57.00
C PHE A 473 -36.70 18.24 57.40
N VAL A 474 -37.86 18.01 56.76
CA VAL A 474 -39.13 18.65 57.19
C VAL A 474 -39.48 18.33 58.65
N PRO A 475 -39.46 17.06 59.12
CA PRO A 475 -39.69 16.74 60.53
C PRO A 475 -38.65 17.33 61.49
N GLU A 476 -37.37 17.37 61.10
CA GLU A 476 -36.32 17.95 61.92
C GLU A 476 -36.44 19.47 62.08
N LEU A 477 -36.79 20.18 61.00
CA LEU A 477 -37.07 21.61 61.06
C LEU A 477 -38.32 21.90 61.91
N VAL A 478 -39.35 21.05 61.86
CA VAL A 478 -40.52 21.15 62.77
C VAL A 478 -40.11 20.96 64.23
N LYS A 479 -39.19 20.03 64.55
CA LYS A 479 -38.66 19.86 65.92
C LYS A 479 -37.89 21.09 66.42
N LEU A 480 -37.30 21.86 65.50
CA LEU A 480 -36.59 23.11 65.78
C LEU A 480 -37.53 24.34 65.79
N ASN A 481 -38.85 24.13 65.91
CA ASN A 481 -39.89 25.17 65.96
C ASN A 481 -40.09 25.98 64.67
N VAL A 482 -39.65 25.47 63.52
CA VAL A 482 -39.96 26.10 62.24
C VAL A 482 -41.47 25.95 61.93
N PRO A 483 -42.19 27.03 61.56
CA PRO A 483 -43.62 26.94 61.26
C PRO A 483 -43.94 26.01 60.08
N LYS A 484 -44.88 25.08 60.31
CA LYS A 484 -45.29 24.06 59.31
C LYS A 484 -45.80 24.65 58.00
N MET A 485 -46.53 25.77 58.04
CA MET A 485 -47.09 26.41 56.84
C MET A 485 -45.99 26.91 55.89
N PHE A 486 -44.91 27.49 56.43
CA PHE A 486 -43.78 27.97 55.64
C PHE A 486 -42.97 26.82 55.02
N LEU A 487 -42.85 25.69 55.73
CA LEU A 487 -42.21 24.49 55.19
C LEU A 487 -43.02 23.88 54.05
N LEU A 488 -44.35 23.81 54.19
CA LEU A 488 -45.23 23.30 53.13
C LEU A 488 -45.20 24.20 51.88
N GLU A 489 -45.18 25.52 52.06
CA GLU A 489 -45.05 26.48 50.96
C GLU A 489 -43.71 26.32 50.22
N ALA A 490 -42.60 26.23 50.95
CA ALA A 490 -41.28 26.04 50.35
C ALA A 490 -41.13 24.70 49.62
N VAL A 491 -41.72 23.62 50.13
CA VAL A 491 -41.71 22.31 49.47
C VAL A 491 -42.57 22.28 48.21
N GLU A 492 -43.74 22.94 48.22
CA GLU A 492 -44.57 23.06 47.01
C GLU A 492 -43.94 23.97 45.94
N GLU A 493 -43.21 25.01 46.34
CA GLU A 493 -42.38 25.83 45.43
C GLU A 493 -41.27 25.00 44.79
N HIS A 494 -40.50 24.24 45.59
CA HIS A 494 -39.48 23.32 45.08
C HIS A 494 -40.06 22.27 44.11
N LYS A 495 -41.27 21.77 44.39
CA LYS A 495 -41.96 20.84 43.48
C LYS A 495 -42.29 21.49 42.14
N LYS A 496 -42.79 22.74 42.13
CA LYS A 496 -43.05 23.49 40.89
C LYS A 496 -41.76 23.78 40.12
N GLU A 497 -40.70 24.19 40.82
CA GLU A 497 -39.38 24.42 40.22
C GLU A 497 -38.81 23.17 39.56
N MET A 498 -38.95 21.99 40.17
CA MET A 498 -38.51 20.72 39.56
C MET A 498 -39.27 20.41 38.28
N VAL A 499 -40.58 20.65 38.24
CA VAL A 499 -41.40 20.42 37.02
C VAL A 499 -40.92 21.35 35.90
N VAL A 500 -40.74 22.64 36.19
CA VAL A 500 -40.23 23.62 35.22
C VAL A 500 -38.82 23.23 34.73
N LYS A 501 -37.95 22.78 35.63
CA LYS A 501 -36.60 22.35 35.29
C LYS A 501 -36.60 21.10 34.40
N HIS A 502 -37.49 20.15 34.68
CA HIS A 502 -37.66 18.95 33.88
C HIS A 502 -38.15 19.29 32.46
N GLU A 503 -39.22 20.09 32.33
CA GLU A 503 -39.71 20.54 31.02
C GLU A 503 -38.68 21.36 30.23
N GLN A 504 -37.85 22.14 30.91
CA GLN A 504 -36.75 22.88 30.27
C GLN A 504 -35.72 21.93 29.67
N LEU A 505 -35.29 20.91 30.42
CA LEU A 505 -34.29 19.94 29.95
C LEU A 505 -34.84 19.05 28.83
N GLU A 506 -36.12 18.68 28.87
CA GLU A 506 -36.78 17.94 27.77
C GLU A 506 -36.88 18.78 26.48
N ARG A 507 -37.13 20.09 26.59
CA ARG A 507 -37.09 20.99 25.43
C ARG A 507 -35.67 21.09 24.86
N GLU A 508 -34.68 21.25 25.73
CA GLU A 508 -33.27 21.27 25.32
C GLU A 508 -32.82 19.96 24.68
N GLU A 509 -33.29 18.79 25.16
CA GLU A 509 -33.06 17.49 24.52
C GLU A 509 -33.59 17.50 23.09
N ARG A 510 -34.86 17.90 22.92
CA ARG A 510 -35.53 17.91 21.62
C ARG A 510 -34.81 18.81 20.63
N ASP A 511 -34.51 20.05 21.00
CA ASP A 511 -33.87 21.02 20.11
C ASP A 511 -32.47 20.54 19.68
N LYS A 512 -31.66 20.05 20.63
CA LYS A 512 -30.33 19.50 20.33
C LYS A 512 -30.41 18.21 19.52
N SER A 513 -31.39 17.35 19.80
CA SER A 513 -31.58 16.09 19.05
C SER A 513 -31.93 16.36 17.58
N VAL A 514 -32.80 17.33 17.31
CA VAL A 514 -33.15 17.77 15.95
C VAL A 514 -31.91 18.30 15.23
N ALA A 515 -31.14 19.20 15.86
CA ALA A 515 -29.92 19.72 15.27
C ALA A 515 -28.87 18.63 14.97
N THR A 516 -28.73 17.62 15.84
CA THR A 516 -27.83 16.48 15.57
C THR A 516 -28.30 15.61 14.42
N GLU A 517 -29.62 15.47 14.23
CA GLU A 517 -30.20 14.68 13.14
C GLU A 517 -30.04 15.41 11.79
N GLU A 518 -30.23 16.73 11.76
CA GLU A 518 -29.97 17.57 10.58
C GLU A 518 -28.50 17.50 10.16
N LEU A 519 -27.56 17.57 11.11
CA LEU A 519 -26.13 17.42 10.83
C LEU A 519 -25.78 16.02 10.31
N LEU A 520 -26.41 14.98 10.85
CA LEU A 520 -26.25 13.61 10.36
C LEU A 520 -26.77 13.48 8.92
N GLN A 521 -27.90 14.10 8.60
CA GLN A 521 -28.45 14.10 7.25
C GLN A 521 -27.55 14.83 6.25
N LEU A 522 -26.99 15.99 6.63
CA LEU A 522 -25.99 16.70 5.82
C LEU A 522 -24.74 15.82 5.60
N THR A 523 -24.28 15.13 6.64
CA THR A 523 -23.14 14.21 6.56
C THR A 523 -23.43 13.05 5.61
N ARG A 524 -24.63 12.46 5.66
CA ARG A 524 -25.07 11.40 4.72
C ARG A 524 -25.06 11.89 3.27
N GLN A 525 -25.56 13.10 3.00
CA GLN A 525 -25.51 13.71 1.67
C GLN A 525 -24.07 13.90 1.18
N LYS A 526 -23.19 14.43 2.03
CA LYS A 526 -21.77 14.60 1.71
C LYS A 526 -21.10 13.25 1.39
N LEU A 527 -21.35 12.22 2.19
CA LEU A 527 -20.81 10.88 1.97
C LEU A 527 -21.34 10.25 0.67
N SER A 528 -22.60 10.51 0.30
CA SER A 528 -23.16 10.05 -0.97
C SER A 528 -22.48 10.72 -2.17
N GLN A 529 -22.18 12.02 -2.08
CA GLN A 529 -21.41 12.72 -3.10
C GLN A 529 -19.97 12.18 -3.16
N GLU A 530 -19.35 11.93 -2.01
CA GLU A 530 -17.99 11.37 -1.92
C GLU A 530 -17.92 9.99 -2.59
N LEU A 531 -18.94 9.14 -2.42
CA LEU A 531 -19.06 7.84 -3.09
C LEU A 531 -18.97 7.99 -4.62
N GLU A 532 -19.78 8.87 -5.20
CA GLU A 532 -19.78 9.11 -6.65
C GLU A 532 -18.44 9.67 -7.14
N THR A 533 -17.84 10.61 -6.41
CA THR A 533 -16.53 11.17 -6.75
C THR A 533 -15.42 10.13 -6.70
N ASN A 534 -15.40 9.27 -5.68
CA ASN A 534 -14.39 8.20 -5.53
C ASN A 534 -14.47 7.20 -6.70
N ILE A 535 -15.69 6.81 -7.10
CA ILE A 535 -15.90 5.91 -8.25
C ILE A 535 -15.41 6.58 -9.54
N LEU A 536 -15.72 7.86 -9.75
CA LEU A 536 -15.28 8.60 -10.93
C LEU A 536 -13.75 8.76 -10.98
N GLU A 537 -13.12 9.04 -9.85
CA GLU A 537 -11.66 9.14 -9.74
C GLU A 537 -10.96 7.80 -10.04
N GLN A 538 -11.46 6.70 -9.49
CA GLN A 538 -10.91 5.38 -9.81
C GLN A 538 -11.06 5.05 -11.30
N LYS A 539 -12.22 5.36 -11.89
CA LYS A 539 -12.42 5.20 -13.34
C LYS A 539 -11.41 6.00 -14.17
N LYS A 540 -11.07 7.23 -13.74
CA LYS A 540 -10.03 8.03 -14.39
C LYS A 540 -8.66 7.36 -14.28
N LEU A 541 -8.31 6.81 -13.12
CA LEU A 541 -7.06 6.07 -12.92
C LEU A 541 -6.97 4.84 -13.84
N ARG A 542 -8.06 4.08 -13.99
CA ARG A 542 -8.11 2.95 -14.94
C ARG A 542 -7.96 3.39 -16.39
N SER A 543 -8.55 4.53 -16.77
CA SER A 543 -8.36 5.09 -18.12
C SER A 543 -6.94 5.59 -18.37
N TRP A 544 -6.28 6.10 -17.33
CA TRP A 544 -4.88 6.51 -17.38
C TRP A 544 -3.95 5.29 -17.54
N GLU A 545 -4.17 4.22 -16.77
CA GLU A 545 -3.44 2.95 -16.92
C GLU A 545 -3.49 2.42 -18.37
N GLN A 546 -4.69 2.38 -18.95
CA GLN A 546 -4.87 1.99 -20.35
C GLN A 546 -4.12 2.92 -21.30
N SER A 547 -4.14 4.23 -21.03
CA SER A 547 -3.43 5.22 -21.85
C SER A 547 -1.91 5.04 -21.79
N VAL A 548 -1.35 4.75 -20.61
CA VAL A 548 0.07 4.45 -20.44
C VAL A 548 0.45 3.21 -21.25
N PHE A 549 -0.35 2.13 -21.19
CA PHE A 549 -0.10 0.94 -22.00
C PHE A 549 -0.03 1.26 -23.50
N MET A 550 -1.02 2.02 -23.99
CA MET A 550 -1.10 2.42 -25.40
C MET A 550 0.08 3.30 -25.82
N GLN A 551 0.54 4.19 -24.95
CA GLN A 551 1.74 5.00 -25.20
C GLN A 551 3.01 4.16 -25.26
N LEU A 552 3.13 3.14 -24.42
CA LEU A 552 4.32 2.27 -24.43
C LEU A 552 4.36 1.37 -25.66
N LEU A 553 3.21 0.90 -26.15
CA LEU A 553 3.12 0.14 -27.41
C LEU A 553 3.38 1.00 -28.66
N SER A 554 3.25 2.33 -28.57
CA SER A 554 3.56 3.23 -29.68
C SER A 554 5.03 3.66 -29.76
N LEU A 555 5.83 3.32 -28.75
CA LEU A 555 7.28 3.52 -28.81
C LEU A 555 7.90 2.60 -29.88
N PRO A 556 8.93 3.06 -30.62
CA PRO A 556 9.61 2.27 -31.65
C PRO A 556 10.53 1.22 -31.01
N LEU A 557 9.92 0.23 -30.36
CA LEU A 557 10.55 -0.86 -29.65
C LEU A 557 10.38 -2.16 -30.43
N SER A 558 11.49 -2.85 -30.70
CA SER A 558 11.44 -4.24 -31.11
C SER A 558 11.11 -5.09 -29.88
N LEU A 559 9.98 -5.79 -29.90
CA LEU A 559 9.57 -6.67 -28.81
C LEU A 559 9.12 -8.01 -29.37
N SER A 560 9.74 -9.09 -28.91
CA SER A 560 9.28 -10.44 -29.20
C SER A 560 7.90 -10.69 -28.58
N GLU A 561 7.20 -11.72 -29.06
CA GLU A 561 5.90 -12.10 -28.49
C GLU A 561 5.98 -12.41 -26.99
N GLU A 562 7.08 -13.06 -26.56
CA GLU A 562 7.30 -13.36 -25.15
C GLU A 562 7.55 -12.09 -24.33
N GLU A 563 8.35 -11.15 -24.85
CA GLU A 563 8.61 -9.86 -24.19
C GLU A 563 7.34 -9.01 -24.08
N LEU A 564 6.45 -9.05 -25.08
CA LEU A 564 5.14 -8.38 -25.02
C LEU A 564 4.21 -9.01 -23.97
N LEU A 565 4.17 -10.34 -23.87
CA LEU A 565 3.43 -11.03 -22.82
C LEU A 565 3.97 -10.66 -21.43
N ARG A 566 5.29 -10.63 -21.26
CA ARG A 566 5.92 -10.20 -20.00
C ARG A 566 5.69 -8.71 -19.71
N MET A 567 5.71 -7.84 -20.72
CA MET A 567 5.38 -6.42 -20.56
C MET A 567 3.94 -6.24 -20.07
N ARG A 568 3.01 -7.02 -20.62
CA ARG A 568 1.60 -7.02 -20.20
C ARG A 568 1.45 -7.56 -18.77
N GLN A 569 2.21 -8.60 -18.40
CA GLN A 569 2.28 -9.07 -17.02
C GLN A 569 2.81 -7.97 -16.08
N GLU A 570 3.91 -7.31 -16.45
CA GLU A 570 4.50 -6.25 -15.63
C GLU A 570 3.54 -5.06 -15.47
N LEU A 571 2.75 -4.76 -16.50
CA LEU A 571 1.70 -3.75 -16.43
C LEU A 571 0.64 -4.11 -15.37
N HIS A 572 0.09 -5.33 -15.43
CA HIS A 572 -0.85 -5.83 -14.41
C HIS A 572 -0.21 -5.80 -13.01
N CYS A 573 1.04 -6.22 -12.88
CA CYS A 573 1.79 -6.18 -11.63
C CYS A 573 1.94 -4.74 -11.10
N CYS A 574 2.28 -3.77 -11.94
CA CYS A 574 2.45 -2.37 -11.56
C CYS A 574 1.11 -1.74 -11.15
N PHE A 575 0.04 -1.91 -11.93
CA PHE A 575 -1.20 -1.20 -11.66
C PHE A 575 -2.19 -1.97 -10.76
N SER A 576 -1.90 -3.22 -10.39
CA SER A 576 -2.62 -3.96 -9.35
C SER A 576 -2.62 -3.30 -7.96
N GLN A 577 -1.82 -2.24 -7.76
CA GLN A 577 -1.73 -1.48 -6.50
C GLN A 577 -2.34 -0.05 -6.58
N VAL A 578 -3.07 0.29 -7.64
CA VAL A 578 -3.72 1.60 -7.83
C VAL A 578 -5.07 1.73 -7.09
N ASP A 579 -5.53 0.64 -6.47
CA ASP A 579 -6.77 0.61 -5.71
C ASP A 579 -6.74 1.52 -4.46
N THR A 580 -7.92 2.02 -4.10
CA THR A 580 -8.13 2.82 -2.89
C THR A 580 -8.37 1.91 -1.69
N SER A 581 -7.28 1.38 -1.13
CA SER A 581 -7.33 0.66 0.15
C SER A 581 -8.06 1.50 1.22
N LEU A 582 -8.83 0.86 2.09
CA LEU A 582 -9.71 1.53 3.05
C LEU A 582 -8.96 1.97 4.30
N ALA A 583 -8.19 1.07 4.91
CA ALA A 583 -7.59 1.30 6.22
C ALA A 583 -6.31 2.14 6.15
N TRP A 584 -5.45 1.85 5.16
CA TRP A 584 -4.13 2.48 5.06
C TRP A 584 -4.19 4.02 5.01
N PRO A 585 -4.99 4.66 4.14
CA PRO A 585 -5.07 6.12 4.10
C PRO A 585 -5.59 6.72 5.41
N LYS A 586 -6.52 6.04 6.09
CA LYS A 586 -7.06 6.50 7.39
C LYS A 586 -6.00 6.44 8.49
N ILE A 587 -5.25 5.34 8.59
CA ILE A 587 -4.17 5.16 9.56
C ILE A 587 -3.03 6.13 9.27
N ARG A 588 -2.70 6.32 7.98
CA ARG A 588 -1.71 7.31 7.55
C ARG A 588 -2.14 8.73 7.89
N ALA A 589 -3.40 9.08 7.68
CA ALA A 589 -3.97 10.37 8.07
C ALA A 589 -3.85 10.61 9.57
N ARG A 590 -4.18 9.62 10.41
CA ARG A 590 -4.03 9.69 11.88
C ARG A 590 -2.57 9.86 12.28
N THR A 591 -1.66 9.16 11.62
CA THR A 591 -0.22 9.25 11.90
C THR A 591 0.31 10.63 11.55
N LEU A 592 -0.01 11.14 10.36
CA LEU A 592 0.39 12.49 9.93
C LEU A 592 -0.17 13.57 10.86
N LEU A 593 -1.44 13.42 11.27
CA LEU A 593 -2.05 14.32 12.24
C LEU A 593 -1.28 14.33 13.57
N GLN A 594 -0.95 13.15 14.10
CA GLN A 594 -0.14 13.04 15.31
C GLN A 594 1.27 13.63 15.14
N VAL A 595 1.91 13.45 13.99
CA VAL A 595 3.22 14.06 13.68
C VAL A 595 3.12 15.59 13.69
N PHE A 596 2.17 16.17 12.95
CA PHE A 596 1.99 17.63 12.92
C PHE A 596 1.61 18.21 14.28
N GLU A 597 0.83 17.47 15.06
CA GLU A 597 0.52 17.86 16.44
C GLU A 597 1.77 17.87 17.33
N VAL A 598 2.62 16.85 17.25
CA VAL A 598 3.88 16.80 18.01
C VAL A 598 4.81 17.95 17.61
N GLU A 599 4.99 18.20 16.32
CA GLU A 599 5.80 19.32 15.81
C GLU A 599 5.29 20.68 16.28
N TRP A 600 3.96 20.87 16.25
CA TRP A 600 3.34 22.09 16.75
C TRP A 600 3.57 22.25 18.26
N ARG A 601 3.37 21.19 19.05
CA ARG A 601 3.59 21.23 20.51
C ARG A 601 5.05 21.55 20.83
N ASP A 602 6.00 20.89 20.19
CA ASP A 602 7.43 21.15 20.38
C ASP A 602 7.79 22.62 20.08
N ALA A 603 7.21 23.19 19.01
CA ALA A 603 7.40 24.60 18.69
C ALA A 603 6.78 25.56 19.74
N GLN A 604 5.62 25.23 20.31
CA GLN A 604 5.01 26.04 21.37
C GLN A 604 5.74 25.90 22.70
N LEU A 605 6.15 24.70 23.07
CA LEU A 605 6.95 24.44 24.27
C LEU A 605 8.28 25.21 24.23
N LEU A 606 8.94 25.25 23.07
CA LEU A 606 10.14 26.07 22.86
C LEU A 606 9.88 27.57 23.08
N LYS A 607 8.72 28.10 22.67
CA LYS A 607 8.35 29.51 22.94
C LYS A 607 8.14 29.76 24.43
N VAL A 608 7.49 28.84 25.14
CA VAL A 608 7.32 28.93 26.60
C VAL A 608 8.69 28.94 27.30
N ASP A 609 9.60 28.05 26.89
CA ASP A 609 10.95 27.98 27.45
C ASP A 609 11.79 29.24 27.15
N GLN A 610 11.66 29.80 25.95
CA GLN A 610 12.30 31.09 25.59
C GLN A 610 11.74 32.26 26.41
N ASN A 611 10.42 32.31 26.61
CA ASN A 611 9.77 33.34 27.43
C ASN A 611 10.18 33.23 28.90
N LEU A 612 10.31 32.01 29.43
CA LEU A 612 10.86 31.75 30.76
C LEU A 612 12.31 32.26 30.88
N ALA A 613 13.15 31.97 29.88
CA ALA A 613 14.54 32.42 29.84
C ALA A 613 14.66 33.96 29.74
N MET A 614 13.77 34.63 29.00
CA MET A 614 13.74 36.10 28.92
C MET A 614 13.26 36.74 30.24
N THR A 615 12.18 36.22 30.82
CA THR A 615 11.60 36.73 32.07
C THR A 615 12.57 36.56 33.25
N SER A 616 13.30 35.44 33.31
CA SER A 616 14.33 35.21 34.33
C SER A 616 15.52 36.17 34.17
N LYS A 617 16.00 36.43 32.95
CA LYS A 617 17.07 37.42 32.70
C LYS A 617 16.65 38.86 33.08
N GLN A 618 15.41 39.23 32.82
CA GLN A 618 14.88 40.57 33.13
C GLN A 618 14.73 40.81 34.65
N GLN A 619 14.52 39.76 35.45
CA GLN A 619 14.51 39.85 36.92
C GLN A 619 15.91 39.97 37.53
N HIS A 620 16.96 39.48 36.87
CA HIS A 620 18.34 39.61 37.35
C HIS A 620 18.92 41.03 37.22
N SER A 621 18.35 41.89 36.37
CA SER A 621 18.82 43.27 36.15
C SER A 621 18.14 44.33 37.03
N LYS A 622 17.05 44.00 37.75
CA LYS A 622 16.34 44.92 38.65
C LYS A 622 16.19 44.36 40.08
N MET A 623 16.82 45.05 41.05
CA MET A 623 16.62 45.01 42.53
C MET A 623 17.44 44.05 43.43
N LYS A 624 17.87 44.60 44.59
CA LYS A 624 18.83 44.11 45.61
C LYS A 624 18.19 43.56 46.93
N LYS A 625 16.96 43.02 46.95
CA LYS A 625 16.32 42.50 48.20
C LYS A 625 16.11 40.98 48.18
N THR A 626 16.67 40.29 49.17
CA THR A 626 16.90 38.83 49.18
C THR A 626 15.69 37.98 49.60
N GLY A 627 14.70 38.54 50.31
CA GLY A 627 13.56 37.80 50.88
C GLY A 627 12.35 37.57 49.95
N SER A 628 12.09 38.47 48.98
CA SER A 628 10.95 38.33 48.03
C SER A 628 11.32 37.60 46.73
N ARG A 629 12.57 37.12 46.64
CA ARG A 629 13.18 36.59 45.40
C ARG A 629 12.77 35.15 45.09
N ASN A 630 12.53 34.31 46.09
CA ASN A 630 12.10 32.92 45.88
C ASN A 630 10.61 32.82 45.50
N ARG A 631 9.73 33.60 46.13
CA ARG A 631 8.28 33.55 45.85
C ARG A 631 7.96 33.91 44.39
N ASN A 632 8.50 35.03 43.89
CA ASN A 632 8.30 35.46 42.50
C ASN A 632 8.90 34.50 41.45
N ARG A 633 9.95 33.73 41.79
CA ARG A 633 10.56 32.76 40.87
C ARG A 633 9.71 31.51 40.71
N ILE A 634 9.11 31.01 41.80
CA ILE A 634 8.18 29.89 41.75
C ILE A 634 6.89 30.25 41.03
N ASP A 635 6.38 31.46 41.23
CA ASP A 635 5.16 31.87 40.53
C ASP A 635 5.37 31.92 39.01
N ILE A 636 6.57 32.31 38.54
CA ILE A 636 6.95 32.22 37.13
C ILE A 636 7.07 30.77 36.64
N LEU A 637 7.66 29.87 37.42
CA LEU A 637 7.78 28.45 37.07
C LEU A 637 6.42 27.73 37.07
N LYS A 638 5.54 28.03 38.03
CA LYS A 638 4.15 27.55 38.06
C LYS A 638 3.39 28.02 36.83
N LYS A 639 3.50 29.30 36.49
CA LYS A 639 2.88 29.85 35.27
C LYS A 639 3.41 29.13 34.03
N SER A 640 4.71 28.88 33.94
CA SER A 640 5.29 28.11 32.83
C SER A 640 4.75 26.68 32.78
N LEU A 641 4.61 25.97 33.91
CA LEU A 641 4.00 24.63 33.92
C LEU A 641 2.53 24.66 33.50
N GLN A 642 1.77 25.65 33.95
CA GLN A 642 0.38 25.86 33.52
C GLN A 642 0.30 26.13 32.02
N ASP A 643 1.15 27.00 31.48
CA ASP A 643 1.23 27.28 30.04
C ASP A 643 1.58 26.00 29.24
N LYS A 644 2.48 25.15 29.75
CA LYS A 644 2.81 23.84 29.14
C LYS A 644 1.64 22.86 29.20
N ILE A 645 0.94 22.77 30.34
CA ILE A 645 -0.24 21.91 30.49
C ILE A 645 -1.33 22.33 29.51
N LEU A 646 -1.58 23.64 29.38
CA LEU A 646 -2.55 24.18 28.42
C LEU A 646 -2.21 23.77 26.98
N ILE A 647 -0.94 23.78 26.57
CA ILE A 647 -0.50 23.32 25.23
C ILE A 647 -0.84 21.83 25.01
N TYR A 648 -0.72 21.00 26.04
CA TYR A 648 -1.04 19.57 25.93
C TYR A 648 -2.54 19.27 25.95
N GLU A 649 -3.34 20.15 26.55
CA GLU A 649 -4.80 20.09 26.62
C GLU A 649 -5.47 20.71 25.40
N ASP A 650 -4.79 21.62 24.69
CA ASP A 650 -5.29 22.27 23.48
C ASP A 650 -5.60 21.23 22.38
N SER A 651 -6.72 21.45 21.69
CA SER A 651 -7.23 20.54 20.66
C SER A 651 -6.68 20.84 19.27
N VAL A 652 -6.87 19.88 18.37
CA VAL A 652 -6.49 19.93 16.96
C VAL A 652 -7.10 21.15 16.25
N LYS A 653 -6.30 21.84 15.43
CA LYS A 653 -6.75 22.94 14.58
C LYS A 653 -7.16 22.44 13.20
N ASP A 654 -8.21 23.04 12.62
CA ASP A 654 -8.70 22.72 11.26
C ASP A 654 -7.60 22.82 10.18
N GLU A 655 -6.64 23.72 10.35
CA GLU A 655 -5.46 23.86 9.47
C GLU A 655 -4.64 22.57 9.32
N ASN A 656 -4.61 21.70 10.35
CA ASN A 656 -3.86 20.45 10.29
C ASN A 656 -4.56 19.39 9.43
N PHE A 657 -5.89 19.37 9.39
CA PHE A 657 -6.63 18.42 8.55
C PHE A 657 -6.39 18.69 7.06
N ASN A 658 -6.39 19.95 6.64
CA ASN A 658 -6.07 20.32 5.25
C ASN A 658 -4.62 19.95 4.86
N LYS A 659 -3.67 20.10 5.78
CA LYS A 659 -2.28 19.66 5.55
C LYS A 659 -2.18 18.15 5.37
N VAL A 660 -2.90 17.38 6.18
CA VAL A 660 -2.95 15.91 6.07
C VAL A 660 -3.51 15.49 4.72
N GLU A 661 -4.61 16.11 4.26
CA GLU A 661 -5.21 15.82 2.96
C GLU A 661 -4.24 16.09 1.80
N ASN A 662 -3.55 17.23 1.82
CA ASN A 662 -2.54 17.57 0.81
C ASN A 662 -1.37 16.57 0.79
N GLU A 663 -0.86 16.15 1.95
CA GLU A 663 0.24 15.19 2.03
C GLU A 663 -0.17 13.81 1.49
N LEU A 664 -1.39 13.34 1.78
CA LEU A 664 -1.91 12.08 1.25
C LEU A 664 -2.09 12.12 -0.27
N LEU A 665 -2.53 13.26 -0.82
CA LEU A 665 -2.61 13.45 -2.27
C LEU A 665 -1.23 13.42 -2.92
N LEU A 666 -0.24 14.08 -2.30
CA LEU A 666 1.15 14.06 -2.76
C LEU A 666 1.74 12.64 -2.73
N GLU A 667 1.52 11.89 -1.64
CA GLU A 667 1.95 10.49 -1.53
C GLU A 667 1.33 9.62 -2.64
N LYS A 668 0.06 9.84 -2.98
CA LYS A 668 -0.62 9.14 -4.08
C LYS A 668 -0.02 9.50 -5.44
N GLU A 669 0.28 10.77 -5.70
CA GLU A 669 0.92 11.20 -6.94
C GLU A 669 2.33 10.59 -7.09
N CYS A 670 3.13 10.61 -6.03
CA CYS A 670 4.44 9.98 -6.00
C CYS A 670 4.34 8.47 -6.29
N GLN A 671 3.38 7.76 -5.68
CA GLN A 671 3.16 6.34 -5.94
C GLN A 671 2.82 6.05 -7.40
N LEU A 672 1.96 6.86 -8.03
CA LEU A 672 1.63 6.70 -9.45
C LEU A 672 2.85 6.93 -10.35
N ARG A 673 3.67 7.92 -10.02
CA ARG A 673 4.92 8.20 -10.74
C ARG A 673 5.94 7.08 -10.59
N ASP A 674 6.07 6.51 -9.39
CA ASP A 674 6.97 5.37 -9.15
C ASP A 674 6.55 4.13 -9.94
N LEU A 675 5.25 3.92 -10.12
CA LEU A 675 4.71 2.85 -10.96
C LEU A 675 5.04 3.03 -12.44
N GLU A 676 4.85 4.24 -12.95
CA GLU A 676 5.22 4.59 -14.32
C GLU A 676 6.73 4.42 -14.53
N ASN A 677 7.54 4.90 -13.59
CA ASN A 677 9.00 4.73 -13.61
C ASN A 677 9.42 3.27 -13.61
N LYS A 678 8.80 2.41 -12.79
CA LYS A 678 9.11 0.98 -12.73
C LYS A 678 8.87 0.28 -14.08
N LEU A 679 7.78 0.64 -14.75
CA LEU A 679 7.48 0.14 -16.08
C LEU A 679 8.46 0.68 -17.13
N GLY A 680 8.84 1.96 -17.02
CA GLY A 680 9.89 2.58 -17.83
C GLY A 680 11.26 1.91 -17.64
N GLU A 681 11.64 1.60 -16.40
CA GLU A 681 12.88 0.87 -16.07
C GLU A 681 12.91 -0.52 -16.72
N TYR A 682 11.80 -1.25 -16.66
CA TYR A 682 11.68 -2.56 -17.31
C TYR A 682 11.91 -2.45 -18.82
N ILE A 683 11.22 -1.52 -19.50
CA ILE A 683 11.35 -1.33 -20.95
C ILE A 683 12.75 -0.86 -21.35
N ALA A 684 13.31 0.11 -20.61
CA ALA A 684 14.67 0.58 -20.82
C ALA A 684 15.69 -0.55 -20.65
N SER A 685 15.48 -1.45 -19.69
CA SER A 685 16.35 -2.61 -19.47
C SER A 685 16.32 -3.58 -20.65
N LEU A 686 15.15 -3.84 -21.25
CA LEU A 686 15.02 -4.68 -22.45
C LEU A 686 15.73 -4.06 -23.65
N ALA A 687 15.47 -2.78 -23.93
CA ALA A 687 16.11 -2.05 -25.02
C ALA A 687 17.64 -2.04 -24.85
N PHE A 688 18.13 -1.81 -23.63
CA PHE A 688 19.55 -1.85 -23.31
C PHE A 688 20.15 -3.25 -23.52
N GLN A 689 19.47 -4.32 -23.10
CA GLN A 689 19.93 -5.69 -23.33
C GLN A 689 20.09 -6.00 -24.82
N LYS A 690 19.15 -5.56 -25.67
CA LYS A 690 19.24 -5.72 -27.13
C LYS A 690 20.38 -4.90 -27.73
N ALA A 691 20.52 -3.64 -27.33
CA ALA A 691 21.62 -2.78 -27.77
C ALA A 691 23.00 -3.35 -27.40
N VAL A 692 23.16 -3.87 -26.18
CA VAL A 692 24.39 -4.52 -25.73
C VAL A 692 24.72 -5.76 -26.57
N LYS A 693 23.73 -6.59 -26.89
CA LYS A 693 23.95 -7.76 -27.76
C LYS A 693 24.46 -7.36 -29.14
N LYS A 694 23.84 -6.35 -29.77
CA LYS A 694 24.24 -5.82 -31.08
C LYS A 694 25.65 -5.23 -31.04
N SER A 695 25.93 -4.38 -30.06
CA SER A 695 27.24 -3.76 -29.89
C SER A 695 28.35 -4.79 -29.70
N LYS A 696 28.13 -5.82 -28.87
CA LYS A 696 29.11 -6.90 -28.67
C LYS A 696 29.40 -7.66 -29.96
N MET A 697 28.37 -7.95 -30.75
CA MET A 697 28.53 -8.65 -32.02
C MET A 697 29.35 -7.82 -33.02
N LEU A 698 29.08 -6.52 -33.09
CA LEU A 698 29.83 -5.58 -33.93
C LEU A 698 31.30 -5.46 -33.49
N GLU A 699 31.57 -5.42 -32.18
CA GLU A 699 32.93 -5.43 -31.63
C GLU A 699 33.70 -6.68 -32.07
N LEU A 700 33.10 -7.87 -31.93
CA LEU A 700 33.69 -9.14 -32.37
C LEU A 700 33.98 -9.14 -33.87
N TYR A 701 33.02 -8.73 -34.70
CA TYR A 701 33.20 -8.64 -36.15
C TYR A 701 34.31 -7.68 -36.55
N THR A 702 34.33 -6.48 -35.97
CA THR A 702 35.37 -5.46 -36.23
C THR A 702 36.76 -5.98 -35.86
N ALA A 703 36.88 -6.73 -34.76
CA ALA A 703 38.13 -7.35 -34.35
C ALA A 703 38.61 -8.38 -35.38
N ILE A 704 37.71 -9.22 -35.93
CA ILE A 704 38.07 -10.19 -36.95
C ILE A 704 38.51 -9.54 -38.25
N ILE A 705 37.78 -8.55 -38.75
CA ILE A 705 38.19 -7.79 -39.94
C ILE A 705 39.56 -7.14 -39.73
N SER A 706 39.80 -6.61 -38.52
CA SER A 706 41.11 -6.04 -38.17
C SER A 706 42.22 -7.10 -38.17
N VAL A 707 41.96 -8.30 -37.64
CA VAL A 707 42.91 -9.43 -37.72
C VAL A 707 43.19 -9.80 -39.17
N GLN A 708 42.17 -9.93 -40.03
CA GLN A 708 42.38 -10.23 -41.44
C GLN A 708 43.23 -9.16 -42.15
N ALA A 709 42.95 -7.88 -41.92
CA ALA A 709 43.72 -6.78 -42.50
C ALA A 709 45.20 -6.85 -42.10
N LEU A 710 45.47 -7.14 -40.82
CA LEU A 710 46.83 -7.34 -40.33
C LEU A 710 47.52 -8.55 -40.97
N LEU A 711 46.80 -9.65 -41.17
CA LEU A 711 47.34 -10.85 -41.83
C LEU A 711 47.64 -10.61 -43.31
N PHE A 712 46.77 -9.93 -44.05
CA PHE A 712 47.02 -9.53 -45.44
C PHE A 712 48.21 -8.58 -45.57
N GLU A 713 48.34 -7.62 -44.66
CA GLU A 713 49.50 -6.72 -44.63
C GLU A 713 50.79 -7.51 -44.39
N GLN A 714 50.77 -8.49 -43.49
CA GLN A 714 51.90 -9.38 -43.26
C GLN A 714 52.26 -10.24 -44.49
N LEU A 715 51.28 -10.84 -45.17
CA LEU A 715 51.53 -11.62 -46.39
C LEU A 715 52.15 -10.76 -47.50
N SER A 716 51.72 -9.50 -47.59
CA SER A 716 52.23 -8.54 -48.58
C SER A 716 53.65 -8.04 -48.25
N THR A 717 53.91 -7.70 -46.98
CA THR A 717 55.23 -7.21 -46.52
C THR A 717 56.30 -8.30 -46.48
N SER A 718 55.91 -9.54 -46.18
CA SER A 718 56.78 -10.72 -46.24
C SER A 718 57.06 -11.21 -47.67
N LYS A 719 56.41 -10.60 -48.70
CA LYS A 719 56.42 -11.02 -50.12
C LYS A 719 55.96 -12.47 -50.32
N THR A 720 55.16 -13.00 -49.38
CA THR A 720 54.64 -14.37 -49.44
C THR A 720 53.50 -14.47 -50.45
N LEU A 721 52.74 -13.39 -50.62
CA LEU A 721 51.77 -13.21 -51.70
C LEU A 721 52.04 -11.89 -52.43
N SER A 722 51.85 -11.90 -53.74
CA SER A 722 51.78 -10.71 -54.56
C SER A 722 50.45 -9.97 -54.33
N LYS A 723 50.43 -8.66 -54.63
CA LYS A 723 49.22 -7.85 -54.52
C LYS A 723 48.06 -8.41 -55.37
N LEU A 724 48.39 -9.07 -56.49
CA LEU A 724 47.41 -9.68 -57.40
C LEU A 724 46.78 -10.95 -56.78
N GLU A 725 47.56 -11.75 -56.07
CA GLU A 725 47.06 -12.95 -55.37
C GLU A 725 46.20 -12.58 -54.15
N CYS A 726 46.52 -11.50 -53.43
CA CYS A 726 45.65 -10.98 -52.38
C CYS A 726 44.29 -10.52 -52.94
N ILE A 727 44.29 -9.89 -54.12
CA ILE A 727 43.05 -9.49 -54.81
C ILE A 727 42.25 -10.73 -55.20
N GLN A 728 42.90 -11.78 -55.74
CA GLN A 728 42.22 -13.03 -56.10
C GLN A 728 41.60 -13.75 -54.89
N ILE A 729 42.25 -13.73 -53.72
CA ILE A 729 41.70 -14.33 -52.49
C ILE A 729 40.46 -13.56 -52.02
N LEU A 730 40.48 -12.22 -52.09
CA LEU A 730 39.34 -11.38 -51.75
C LEU A 730 38.20 -11.54 -52.78
N GLU A 731 38.52 -11.58 -54.07
CA GLU A 731 37.56 -11.82 -55.15
C GLU A 731 36.91 -13.21 -55.06
N ALA A 732 37.61 -14.21 -54.53
CA ALA A 732 37.05 -15.54 -54.29
C ALA A 732 36.12 -15.59 -53.07
N HIS A 733 36.28 -14.68 -52.10
CA HIS A 733 35.49 -14.62 -50.87
C HIS A 733 34.25 -13.71 -50.99
N ASN A 734 34.34 -12.63 -51.78
CA ASN A 734 33.26 -11.68 -52.03
C ASN A 734 31.92 -12.32 -52.48
N PRO A 735 31.87 -13.33 -53.38
CA PRO A 735 30.61 -13.92 -53.83
C PRO A 735 29.79 -14.52 -52.69
N GLU A 736 30.44 -15.08 -51.68
CA GLU A 736 29.77 -15.66 -50.51
C GLU A 736 29.19 -14.57 -49.59
N ILE A 737 29.84 -13.41 -49.50
CA ILE A 737 29.32 -12.22 -48.79
C ILE A 737 28.12 -11.64 -49.55
N GLU A 738 28.24 -11.44 -50.87
CA GLU A 738 27.18 -10.89 -51.72
C GLU A 738 25.93 -11.80 -51.72
N GLU A 739 26.11 -13.12 -51.65
CA GLU A 739 24.99 -14.06 -51.54
C GLU A 739 24.27 -13.93 -50.19
N LEU A 740 25.01 -13.76 -49.08
CA LEU A 740 24.43 -13.52 -47.75
C LEU A 740 23.66 -12.19 -47.71
N ASP A 741 24.19 -11.12 -48.30
CA ASP A 741 23.53 -9.82 -48.35
C ASP A 741 22.25 -9.87 -49.20
N ARG A 742 22.30 -10.50 -50.38
CA ARG A 742 21.12 -10.70 -51.23
C ARG A 742 20.06 -11.55 -50.54
N LYS A 743 20.47 -12.56 -49.75
CA LYS A 743 19.55 -13.39 -48.96
C LYS A 743 18.88 -12.59 -47.85
N LEU A 744 19.65 -11.76 -47.12
CA LEU A 744 19.12 -10.85 -46.11
C LEU A 744 18.08 -9.89 -46.71
N GLU A 745 18.43 -9.20 -47.81
CA GLU A 745 17.51 -8.28 -48.49
C GLU A 745 16.22 -8.98 -48.94
N TYR A 746 16.33 -10.20 -49.50
CA TYR A 746 15.18 -10.99 -49.92
C TYR A 746 14.29 -11.38 -48.73
N GLU A 747 14.87 -11.89 -47.65
CA GLU A 747 14.11 -12.31 -46.46
C GLU A 747 13.43 -11.12 -45.77
N MET A 748 14.11 -9.98 -45.64
CA MET A 748 13.53 -8.75 -45.09
C MET A 748 12.34 -8.27 -45.92
N LEU A 749 12.51 -8.14 -47.24
CA LEU A 749 11.47 -7.64 -48.14
C LEU A 749 10.28 -8.62 -48.24
N HIS A 750 10.54 -9.92 -48.19
CA HIS A 750 9.49 -10.93 -48.14
C HIS A 750 8.65 -10.85 -46.87
N LYS A 751 9.27 -10.66 -45.69
CA LYS A 751 8.55 -10.53 -44.41
C LYS A 751 7.77 -9.22 -44.31
N GLU A 752 8.37 -8.10 -44.71
CA GLU A 752 7.69 -6.80 -44.75
C GLU A 752 6.47 -6.82 -45.71
N SER A 753 6.62 -7.39 -46.91
CA SER A 753 5.53 -7.47 -47.89
C SER A 753 4.39 -8.40 -47.45
N ALA A 754 4.69 -9.52 -46.79
CA ALA A 754 3.68 -10.40 -46.22
C ALA A 754 2.83 -9.68 -45.15
N GLN A 755 3.47 -8.87 -44.30
CA GLN A 755 2.76 -8.06 -43.31
C GLN A 755 1.93 -6.96 -43.97
N GLN A 756 2.48 -6.27 -44.98
CA GLN A 756 1.78 -5.24 -45.74
C GLN A 756 0.49 -5.78 -46.38
N GLN A 757 0.54 -7.00 -46.93
CA GLN A 757 -0.63 -7.67 -47.49
C GLN A 757 -1.67 -8.01 -46.40
N HIS A 758 -1.23 -8.47 -45.23
CA HIS A 758 -2.12 -8.75 -44.10
C HIS A 758 -2.83 -7.47 -43.62
N LEU A 759 -2.09 -6.36 -43.48
CA LEU A 759 -2.63 -5.02 -43.15
C LEU A 759 -3.65 -4.52 -44.19
N MET A 760 -3.33 -4.62 -45.47
CA MET A 760 -4.23 -4.20 -46.56
C MET A 760 -5.50 -5.06 -46.64
N SER A 761 -5.40 -6.34 -46.30
CA SER A 761 -6.58 -7.22 -46.19
C SER A 761 -7.49 -6.83 -45.02
N ARG A 762 -6.90 -6.31 -43.93
CA ARG A 762 -7.59 -5.85 -42.72
C ARG A 762 -8.13 -4.43 -42.81
N GLN A 763 -7.62 -3.57 -43.69
CA GLN A 763 -8.24 -2.27 -43.99
C GLN A 763 -9.46 -2.40 -44.92
N ARG A 764 -9.66 -3.57 -45.55
CA ARG A 764 -10.76 -3.84 -46.47
C ARG A 764 -12.06 -4.30 -45.76
N TRP A 765 -12.22 -3.98 -44.48
CA TRP A 765 -13.49 -4.21 -43.77
C TRP A 765 -14.48 -3.14 -44.20
N THR A 766 -15.33 -3.48 -45.16
CA THR A 766 -16.52 -2.70 -45.47
C THR A 766 -17.48 -2.71 -44.28
N PRO A 767 -18.36 -1.69 -44.14
CA PRO A 767 -19.38 -1.63 -43.08
C PRO A 767 -20.31 -2.86 -43.00
N ASP A 768 -20.28 -3.73 -44.03
CA ASP A 768 -21.13 -4.90 -44.19
C ASP A 768 -20.79 -6.10 -43.28
N GLY A 769 -19.66 -6.07 -42.57
CA GLY A 769 -19.29 -7.12 -41.60
C GLY A 769 -20.03 -7.04 -40.26
N LEU A 770 -20.70 -5.92 -39.97
CA LEU A 770 -21.69 -5.87 -38.91
C LEU A 770 -22.92 -6.61 -39.44
N GLY A 771 -23.28 -7.75 -38.85
CA GLY A 771 -24.59 -8.39 -39.06
C GLY A 771 -25.72 -7.40 -38.73
N LEU A 772 -26.06 -6.57 -39.69
CA LEU A 772 -27.08 -5.53 -39.62
C LEU A 772 -28.42 -6.23 -39.80
N SER A 773 -28.96 -6.78 -38.71
CA SER A 773 -30.39 -7.08 -38.67
C SER A 773 -31.14 -5.76 -38.80
N SER A 774 -31.71 -5.52 -39.98
CA SER A 774 -32.72 -4.48 -40.19
C SER A 774 -34.04 -4.96 -39.58
N GLU A 775 -34.14 -5.02 -38.26
CA GLU A 775 -35.45 -5.11 -37.63
C GLU A 775 -36.13 -3.74 -37.75
N THR A 776 -36.84 -3.57 -38.86
CA THR A 776 -37.83 -2.52 -39.04
C THR A 776 -39.01 -2.82 -38.12
N VAL A 777 -38.91 -2.40 -36.86
CA VAL A 777 -40.06 -2.34 -35.95
C VAL A 777 -40.82 -1.06 -36.28
N GLU A 778 -41.98 -1.19 -36.90
CA GLU A 778 -42.95 -0.09 -37.06
C GLU A 778 -43.40 0.38 -35.68
N MET A 779 -42.98 1.58 -35.24
CA MET A 779 -43.49 2.18 -34.01
C MET A 779 -43.40 3.72 -34.01
N ASN A 780 -44.44 4.31 -33.42
CA ASN A 780 -44.80 5.74 -33.29
C ASN A 780 -43.70 6.80 -33.44
N ALA A 781 -43.99 7.81 -34.27
CA ALA A 781 -43.10 8.89 -34.70
C ALA A 781 -42.42 9.69 -33.57
N ASP A 782 -43.10 9.92 -32.44
CA ASP A 782 -42.56 10.76 -31.36
C ASP A 782 -41.47 10.09 -30.49
N ARG A 783 -41.34 8.75 -30.53
CA ARG A 783 -40.26 7.99 -29.85
C ARG A 783 -39.13 7.57 -30.80
N GLN A 784 -39.27 7.86 -32.09
CA GLN A 784 -38.37 7.37 -33.13
C GLN A 784 -36.99 8.05 -33.06
N VAL A 785 -36.95 9.35 -32.79
CA VAL A 785 -35.70 10.12 -32.74
C VAL A 785 -34.80 9.68 -31.58
N THR A 786 -35.36 9.46 -30.38
CA THR A 786 -34.58 9.03 -29.20
C THR A 786 -34.05 7.60 -29.34
N VAL A 787 -34.85 6.69 -29.92
CA VAL A 787 -34.42 5.31 -30.20
C VAL A 787 -33.35 5.29 -31.29
N LEU A 788 -33.53 6.05 -32.38
CA LEU A 788 -32.54 6.18 -33.45
C LEU A 788 -31.23 6.81 -32.95
N LEU A 789 -31.29 7.85 -32.11
CA LEU A 789 -30.11 8.45 -31.48
C LEU A 789 -29.39 7.44 -30.58
N ARG A 790 -30.11 6.69 -29.74
CA ARG A 790 -29.51 5.64 -28.91
C ARG A 790 -28.87 4.53 -29.75
N GLN A 791 -29.52 4.13 -30.84
CA GLN A 791 -28.98 3.14 -31.76
C GLN A 791 -27.76 3.66 -32.52
N ALA A 792 -27.78 4.91 -32.98
CA ALA A 792 -26.64 5.58 -33.60
C ALA A 792 -25.47 5.72 -32.62
N MET A 793 -25.71 6.13 -31.38
CA MET A 793 -24.69 6.20 -30.33
C MET A 793 -24.09 4.82 -30.02
N ASN A 794 -24.91 3.78 -29.94
CA ASN A 794 -24.43 2.41 -29.75
C ASN A 794 -23.58 1.94 -30.93
N LYS A 795 -23.99 2.22 -32.17
CA LYS A 795 -23.20 1.92 -33.39
C LYS A 795 -21.90 2.70 -33.45
N CYS A 796 -21.91 3.99 -33.11
CA CYS A 796 -20.70 4.81 -33.00
C CYS A 796 -19.75 4.24 -31.95
N ARG A 797 -20.26 3.82 -30.78
CA ARG A 797 -19.45 3.18 -29.75
C ARG A 797 -18.83 1.86 -30.25
N GLN A 798 -19.60 1.02 -30.94
CA GLN A 798 -19.08 -0.22 -31.55
C GLN A 798 -17.98 0.08 -32.59
N PHE A 799 -18.18 1.08 -33.44
CA PHE A 799 -17.19 1.48 -34.44
C PHE A 799 -15.90 2.02 -33.78
N ILE A 800 -16.02 2.87 -32.76
CA ILE A 800 -14.88 3.37 -32.00
C ILE A 800 -14.12 2.22 -31.34
N ASN A 801 -14.82 1.28 -30.70
CA ASN A 801 -14.20 0.12 -30.07
C ASN A 801 -13.46 -0.77 -31.08
N LEU A 802 -14.06 -1.01 -32.25
CA LEU A 802 -13.43 -1.78 -33.34
C LEU A 802 -12.18 -1.07 -33.88
N GLN A 803 -12.24 0.24 -34.06
CA GLN A 803 -11.08 1.03 -34.50
C GLN A 803 -9.96 1.00 -33.46
N GLN A 804 -10.29 1.16 -32.18
CA GLN A 804 -9.32 1.05 -31.09
C GLN A 804 -8.69 -0.34 -31.01
N GLN A 805 -9.48 -1.40 -31.19
CA GLN A 805 -8.97 -2.77 -31.25
C GLN A 805 -8.04 -2.96 -32.45
N SER A 806 -8.45 -2.50 -33.62
CA SER A 806 -7.62 -2.61 -34.84
C SER A 806 -6.29 -1.90 -34.67
N LEU A 807 -6.29 -0.70 -34.06
CA LEU A 807 -5.08 0.07 -33.79
C LEU A 807 -4.15 -0.65 -32.80
N ARG A 808 -4.71 -1.24 -31.73
CA ARG A 808 -3.93 -2.04 -30.76
C ARG A 808 -3.22 -3.21 -31.42
N ASP A 809 -3.95 -3.97 -32.21
CA ASP A 809 -3.41 -5.13 -32.91
C ASP A 809 -2.35 -4.71 -33.94
N GLU A 810 -2.55 -3.59 -34.62
CA GLU A 810 -1.57 -3.04 -35.57
C GLU A 810 -0.27 -2.67 -34.84
N GLN A 811 -0.35 -1.92 -33.74
CA GLN A 811 0.82 -1.59 -32.91
C GLN A 811 1.55 -2.83 -32.39
N TRP A 812 0.80 -3.81 -31.88
CA TRP A 812 1.34 -5.08 -31.42
C TRP A 812 2.09 -5.83 -32.52
N ASN A 813 1.47 -5.95 -33.70
CA ASN A 813 2.07 -6.66 -34.82
C ASN A 813 3.31 -5.93 -35.37
N CYS A 814 3.33 -4.60 -35.33
CA CYS A 814 4.50 -3.81 -35.70
C CYS A 814 5.69 -4.08 -34.79
N ALA A 815 5.50 -4.07 -33.46
CA ALA A 815 6.59 -4.34 -32.50
C ALA A 815 7.19 -5.75 -32.67
N VAL A 816 6.34 -6.76 -32.92
CA VAL A 816 6.77 -8.15 -33.19
C VAL A 816 7.51 -8.26 -34.52
N LEU A 817 7.01 -7.59 -35.57
CA LEU A 817 7.68 -7.61 -36.87
C LEU A 817 9.06 -6.95 -36.78
N GLU A 818 9.19 -5.84 -36.05
CA GLU A 818 10.49 -5.20 -35.84
C GLU A 818 11.48 -6.14 -35.13
N ASP A 819 11.05 -6.88 -34.12
CA ASP A 819 11.89 -7.90 -33.48
C ASP A 819 12.29 -9.01 -34.46
N LEU A 820 11.37 -9.50 -35.27
CA LEU A 820 11.66 -10.51 -36.28
C LEU A 820 12.69 -10.00 -37.30
N LEU A 821 12.54 -8.77 -37.80
CA LEU A 821 13.49 -8.17 -38.74
C LEU A 821 14.87 -7.97 -38.09
N GLU A 822 14.91 -7.52 -36.83
CA GLU A 822 16.16 -7.41 -36.09
C GLU A 822 16.84 -8.76 -35.84
N ASN A 823 16.07 -9.84 -35.62
CA ASN A 823 16.62 -11.18 -35.47
C ASN A 823 17.17 -11.72 -36.80
N ILE A 824 16.49 -11.49 -37.93
CA ILE A 824 16.99 -11.85 -39.27
C ILE A 824 18.29 -11.10 -39.56
N GLU A 825 18.36 -9.80 -39.25
CA GLU A 825 19.57 -8.99 -39.39
C GLU A 825 20.71 -9.56 -38.53
N MET A 826 20.43 -9.94 -37.28
CA MET A 826 21.40 -10.54 -36.38
C MET A 826 21.89 -11.91 -36.83
N ASP A 827 21.01 -12.76 -37.35
CA ASP A 827 21.35 -14.09 -37.88
C ASP A 827 22.21 -13.96 -39.16
N ALA A 828 21.88 -13.03 -40.05
CA ALA A 828 22.69 -12.71 -41.21
C ALA A 828 24.07 -12.17 -40.79
N PHE A 829 24.13 -11.30 -39.78
CA PHE A 829 25.39 -10.80 -39.25
C PHE A 829 26.23 -11.90 -38.59
N LEU A 830 25.62 -12.86 -37.89
CA LEU A 830 26.30 -14.05 -37.38
C LEU A 830 26.86 -14.92 -38.51
N ALA A 831 26.10 -15.09 -39.60
CA ALA A 831 26.56 -15.82 -40.78
C ALA A 831 27.76 -15.11 -41.44
N LEU A 832 27.69 -13.79 -41.62
CA LEU A 832 28.80 -12.96 -42.09
C LEU A 832 30.01 -13.10 -41.17
N TYR A 833 29.84 -12.93 -39.86
CA TYR A 833 30.90 -13.12 -38.88
C TYR A 833 31.56 -14.51 -38.98
N SER A 834 30.76 -15.57 -39.18
CA SER A 834 31.29 -16.93 -39.37
C SER A 834 32.12 -17.07 -40.64
N GLN A 835 31.73 -16.35 -41.70
CA GLN A 835 32.41 -16.33 -42.98
C GLN A 835 33.73 -15.55 -42.92
N GLU A 836 33.74 -14.45 -42.18
CA GLU A 836 34.96 -13.70 -41.88
C GLU A 836 35.93 -14.51 -40.99
N LEU A 837 35.41 -15.27 -40.03
CA LEU A 837 36.23 -16.19 -39.23
C LEU A 837 36.93 -17.25 -40.08
N ARG A 838 36.27 -17.78 -41.12
CA ARG A 838 36.88 -18.75 -42.05
C ARG A 838 38.03 -18.13 -42.83
N LEU A 839 37.82 -16.93 -43.36
CA LEU A 839 38.88 -16.19 -44.07
C LEU A 839 40.05 -15.88 -43.12
N ALA A 840 39.77 -15.46 -41.89
CA ALA A 840 40.80 -15.23 -40.88
C ALA A 840 41.60 -16.52 -40.57
N GLY A 841 40.93 -17.67 -40.45
CA GLY A 841 41.58 -18.98 -40.28
C GLY A 841 42.46 -19.39 -41.45
N TYR A 842 41.96 -19.20 -42.68
CA TYR A 842 42.72 -19.45 -43.91
C TYR A 842 43.97 -18.56 -44.00
N LEU A 843 43.83 -17.27 -43.73
CA LEU A 843 44.95 -16.31 -43.72
C LEU A 843 45.95 -16.62 -42.60
N ALA A 844 45.49 -17.03 -41.42
CA ALA A 844 46.35 -17.43 -40.30
C ALA A 844 47.20 -18.67 -40.64
N LYS A 845 46.61 -19.62 -41.39
CA LYS A 845 47.32 -20.78 -41.94
C LYS A 845 48.40 -20.38 -42.95
N LEU A 846 48.06 -19.52 -43.91
CA LEU A 846 48.98 -19.04 -44.94
C LEU A 846 50.17 -18.26 -44.35
N THR A 847 49.90 -17.41 -43.35
CA THR A 847 50.92 -16.64 -42.63
C THR A 847 51.72 -17.46 -41.62
N ARG A 848 51.23 -18.65 -41.22
CA ARG A 848 51.81 -19.49 -40.16
C ARG A 848 51.94 -18.74 -38.81
N VAL A 849 50.91 -17.99 -38.43
CA VAL A 849 50.91 -17.21 -37.17
C VAL A 849 50.92 -18.12 -35.96
N PRO A 850 51.80 -17.90 -34.96
CA PRO A 850 51.73 -18.61 -33.70
C PRO A 850 50.42 -18.31 -32.95
N VAL A 851 49.72 -19.33 -32.46
CA VAL A 851 48.45 -19.21 -31.71
C VAL A 851 48.55 -18.22 -30.54
N GLY A 852 49.68 -18.24 -29.81
CA GLY A 852 49.92 -17.32 -28.69
C GLY A 852 50.09 -15.84 -29.12
N MET A 853 50.44 -15.57 -30.38
CA MET A 853 50.48 -14.22 -30.93
C MET A 853 49.08 -13.75 -31.32
N LEU A 854 48.30 -14.62 -31.97
CA LEU A 854 46.92 -14.32 -32.34
C LEU A 854 46.05 -14.05 -31.10
N HIS A 855 46.26 -14.82 -30.02
CA HIS A 855 45.62 -14.59 -28.73
C HIS A 855 45.97 -13.22 -28.13
N ARG A 856 47.24 -12.77 -28.23
CA ARG A 856 47.65 -11.42 -27.77
C ARG A 856 47.03 -10.31 -28.60
N ILE A 857 46.97 -10.47 -29.92
CA ILE A 857 46.36 -9.49 -30.83
C ILE A 857 44.85 -9.39 -30.57
N LEU A 858 44.15 -10.51 -30.41
CA LEU A 858 42.73 -10.52 -30.07
C LEU A 858 42.46 -9.86 -28.71
N ASN A 859 43.30 -10.10 -27.70
CA ASN A 859 43.20 -9.40 -26.41
C ASN A 859 43.41 -7.88 -26.51
N LEU A 860 44.15 -7.39 -27.51
CA LEU A 860 44.33 -5.96 -27.77
C LEU A 860 43.13 -5.36 -28.53
N LEU A 861 42.54 -6.11 -29.45
CA LEU A 861 41.40 -5.69 -30.27
C LEU A 861 40.06 -5.82 -29.54
N LEU A 862 39.97 -6.70 -28.54
CA LEU A 862 38.77 -6.99 -27.74
C LEU A 862 39.00 -6.73 -26.24
N PRO A 863 39.29 -5.47 -25.84
CA PRO A 863 39.61 -5.14 -24.46
C PRO A 863 38.42 -5.27 -23.49
N SER A 864 37.19 -5.22 -24.02
CA SER A 864 35.91 -5.35 -23.32
C SER A 864 35.45 -6.80 -23.16
N SER A 865 36.01 -7.74 -23.91
CA SER A 865 35.56 -9.14 -23.94
C SER A 865 36.17 -9.98 -22.82
N SER A 866 35.43 -11.01 -22.39
CA SER A 866 35.91 -11.99 -21.42
C SER A 866 36.95 -12.94 -22.06
N GLN A 867 37.85 -13.51 -21.23
CA GLN A 867 38.85 -14.46 -21.74
C GLN A 867 38.21 -15.71 -22.39
N SER A 868 37.05 -16.16 -21.91
CA SER A 868 36.31 -17.26 -22.54
C SER A 868 35.81 -16.89 -23.94
N GLU A 869 35.33 -15.66 -24.14
CA GLU A 869 34.90 -15.18 -25.46
C GLU A 869 36.11 -15.08 -26.40
N VAL A 870 37.23 -14.47 -25.96
CA VAL A 870 38.47 -14.37 -26.76
C VAL A 870 39.02 -15.75 -27.14
N LEU A 871 39.01 -16.72 -26.22
CA LEU A 871 39.44 -18.09 -26.51
C LEU A 871 38.48 -18.79 -27.48
N SER A 872 37.16 -18.59 -27.36
CA SER A 872 36.19 -19.16 -28.31
C SER A 872 36.41 -18.67 -29.74
N VAL A 873 36.80 -17.39 -29.89
CA VAL A 873 37.16 -16.79 -31.17
C VAL A 873 38.46 -17.41 -31.70
N LEU A 874 39.48 -17.52 -30.84
CA LEU A 874 40.76 -18.13 -31.18
C LEU A 874 40.60 -19.60 -31.63
N ASP A 875 39.82 -20.39 -30.90
CA ASP A 875 39.52 -21.79 -31.20
C ASP A 875 38.77 -21.92 -32.53
N SER A 876 37.86 -20.99 -32.83
CA SER A 876 37.14 -20.94 -34.10
C SER A 876 38.08 -20.67 -35.27
N ILE A 877 39.00 -19.69 -35.14
CA ILE A 877 40.02 -19.41 -36.15
C ILE A 877 40.93 -20.63 -36.37
N HIS A 878 41.32 -21.31 -35.28
CA HIS A 878 42.16 -22.51 -35.35
C HIS A 878 41.45 -23.69 -36.02
N LYS A 879 40.17 -23.92 -35.70
CA LYS A 879 39.33 -24.94 -36.34
C LYS A 879 39.29 -24.77 -37.87
N TYR A 880 39.24 -23.52 -38.36
CA TYR A 880 39.25 -23.25 -39.80
C TYR A 880 40.66 -23.26 -40.43
N SER A 881 41.73 -23.28 -39.63
CA SER A 881 43.10 -23.52 -40.10
C SER A 881 43.35 -25.01 -40.41
N ASP A 882 42.66 -25.93 -39.73
CA ASP A 882 42.91 -27.38 -39.79
C ASP A 882 42.04 -28.16 -40.80
N GLY A 883 41.14 -27.50 -41.55
CA GLY A 883 40.23 -28.14 -42.50
C GLY A 883 40.76 -28.32 -43.94
N VAL A 884 40.69 -29.58 -44.43
CA VAL A 884 40.86 -30.11 -45.81
C VAL A 884 42.22 -29.87 -46.48
N GLY A 885 42.99 -30.96 -46.57
CA GLY A 885 44.22 -31.08 -47.37
C GLY A 885 45.43 -31.55 -46.56
N GLU A 886 45.42 -32.79 -46.08
CA GLU A 886 46.66 -33.54 -45.83
C GLU A 886 47.31 -33.80 -47.19
N SER A 887 48.20 -32.91 -47.62
CA SER A 887 49.28 -33.30 -48.52
C SER A 887 50.53 -33.46 -47.69
N ASP A 888 50.89 -34.72 -47.46
CA ASP A 888 52.19 -35.11 -46.91
C ASP A 888 53.31 -34.38 -47.65
N SER A 889 54.03 -33.54 -46.91
CA SER A 889 55.41 -33.19 -47.24
C SER A 889 56.20 -33.07 -45.94
N THR A 890 56.66 -34.22 -45.48
CA THR A 890 57.86 -34.33 -44.68
C THR A 890 59.03 -33.82 -45.52
N ALA A 891 59.40 -32.56 -45.34
CA ALA A 891 60.66 -32.03 -45.82
C ALA A 891 61.40 -31.34 -44.68
N ASP A 892 62.61 -31.84 -44.50
CA ASP A 892 63.53 -31.70 -43.39
C ASP A 892 63.94 -30.28 -43.01
N GLU A 893 64.40 -30.20 -41.77
CA GLU A 893 64.92 -29.04 -41.07
C GLU A 893 66.03 -28.28 -41.82
N SER A 894 65.81 -26.98 -42.04
CA SER A 894 66.89 -26.00 -42.23
C SER A 894 66.46 -24.59 -41.79
N GLY A 895 67.07 -24.10 -40.70
CA GLY A 895 67.32 -22.67 -40.47
C GLY A 895 66.78 -22.05 -39.18
N SER A 896 67.56 -22.07 -38.09
CA SER A 896 67.29 -21.29 -36.86
C SER A 896 67.28 -19.77 -37.08
N SER A 897 67.89 -19.28 -38.18
CA SER A 897 67.89 -17.86 -38.57
C SER A 897 66.55 -17.36 -39.13
N LYS A 898 65.72 -18.25 -39.74
CA LYS A 898 64.37 -17.91 -40.21
C LYS A 898 63.36 -17.78 -39.06
N LYS A 899 63.51 -18.61 -38.01
CA LYS A 899 62.67 -18.54 -36.80
C LYS A 899 62.80 -17.20 -36.06
N ARG A 900 64.03 -16.67 -35.90
CA ARG A 900 64.29 -15.41 -35.19
C ARG A 900 63.73 -14.18 -35.94
N LYS A 901 63.91 -14.14 -37.27
CA LYS A 901 63.34 -13.08 -38.14
C LYS A 901 61.82 -13.08 -38.16
N ASN A 902 61.18 -14.26 -38.20
CA ASN A 902 59.72 -14.36 -38.11
C ASN A 902 59.19 -13.90 -36.75
N GLN A 903 59.91 -14.19 -35.66
CA GLN A 903 59.50 -13.75 -34.32
C GLN A 903 59.59 -12.21 -34.14
N GLU A 904 60.62 -11.57 -34.72
CA GLU A 904 60.76 -10.11 -34.74
C GLU A 904 59.66 -9.43 -35.59
N LEU A 905 59.28 -10.03 -36.74
CA LEU A 905 58.17 -9.57 -37.58
C LEU A 905 56.82 -9.57 -36.83
N TRP A 906 56.50 -10.64 -36.11
CA TRP A 906 55.26 -10.73 -35.34
C TRP A 906 55.22 -9.78 -34.14
N GLN A 907 56.37 -9.54 -33.49
CA GLN A 907 56.48 -8.53 -32.42
C GLN A 907 56.36 -7.10 -32.97
N ALA A 908 56.90 -6.82 -34.16
CA ALA A 908 56.72 -5.54 -34.83
C ALA A 908 55.25 -5.28 -35.20
N LEU A 909 54.53 -6.32 -35.65
CA LEU A 909 53.09 -6.25 -35.89
C LEU A 909 52.30 -6.00 -34.59
N GLU A 910 52.60 -6.72 -33.51
CA GLU A 910 51.95 -6.50 -32.20
C GLU A 910 52.15 -5.04 -31.72
N ASN A 911 53.37 -4.52 -31.84
CA ASN A 911 53.69 -3.13 -31.49
C ASN A 911 52.99 -2.13 -32.43
N LYS A 912 52.87 -2.46 -33.72
CA LYS A 912 52.12 -1.65 -34.68
C LYS A 912 50.65 -1.59 -34.34
N VAL A 913 50.00 -2.71 -34.01
CA VAL A 913 48.60 -2.76 -33.56
C VAL A 913 48.40 -1.90 -32.32
N ARG A 914 49.32 -1.97 -31.35
CA ARG A 914 49.29 -1.09 -30.17
C ARG A 914 49.39 0.38 -30.57
N GLN A 915 50.31 0.73 -31.47
CA GLN A 915 50.49 2.10 -31.92
C GLN A 915 49.28 2.62 -32.71
N ASP A 916 48.71 1.78 -33.58
CA ASP A 916 47.51 2.10 -34.36
C ASP A 916 46.30 2.27 -33.46
N LEU A 917 46.13 1.44 -32.41
CA LEU A 917 45.08 1.65 -31.39
C LEU A 917 45.28 2.97 -30.63
N ILE A 918 46.52 3.31 -30.26
CA ILE A 918 46.85 4.56 -29.59
C ILE A 918 46.54 5.75 -30.49
N ASN A 919 46.89 5.68 -31.78
CA ASN A 919 46.61 6.72 -32.77
C ASN A 919 45.10 6.86 -33.05
N ARG A 920 44.36 5.74 -33.16
CA ARG A 920 42.90 5.73 -33.34
C ARG A 920 42.14 6.28 -32.14
N SER A 921 42.68 6.13 -30.93
CA SER A 921 42.10 6.74 -29.72
C SER A 921 42.30 8.27 -29.66
N LEU A 922 43.21 8.82 -30.48
CA LEU A 922 43.48 10.24 -30.62
C LEU A 922 42.66 10.90 -31.75
N GLU A 923 42.28 10.16 -32.78
CA GLU A 923 41.40 10.62 -33.86
C GLU A 923 39.92 10.52 -33.44
N LYS A 924 39.17 11.62 -33.59
CA LYS A 924 37.71 11.61 -33.37
C LYS A 924 37.05 10.55 -34.27
N ILE A 925 36.29 9.68 -33.64
CA ILE A 925 35.54 8.56 -34.22
C ILE A 925 34.78 9.02 -35.48
N PRO A 926 35.01 8.43 -36.67
CA PRO A 926 34.09 8.59 -37.79
C PRO A 926 32.79 7.85 -37.49
N SER A 927 31.66 8.56 -37.58
CA SER A 927 30.32 7.99 -37.48
C SER A 927 30.06 7.01 -38.61
N LEU A 928 30.15 5.70 -38.33
CA LEU A 928 29.74 4.65 -39.25
C LEU A 928 28.38 4.11 -38.80
N ASN A 929 27.31 4.62 -39.41
CA ASN A 929 26.06 3.90 -39.70
C ASN A 929 25.04 4.87 -40.33
N LYS A 930 24.96 4.88 -41.66
CA LYS A 930 23.74 5.35 -42.33
C LYS A 930 22.77 4.18 -42.39
N ARG A 931 21.95 4.03 -41.35
CA ARG A 931 20.72 3.23 -41.44
C ARG A 931 19.81 3.95 -42.43
N LYS A 932 19.34 3.29 -43.50
CA LYS A 932 18.07 3.70 -44.08
C LYS A 932 17.03 3.36 -43.03
N ASP A 933 16.36 4.35 -42.45
CA ASP A 933 15.25 4.08 -41.53
C ASP A 933 14.31 3.05 -42.17
N SER A 934 13.94 2.02 -41.41
CA SER A 934 12.91 1.09 -41.86
C SER A 934 11.66 1.89 -42.25
N LEU A 935 10.98 1.50 -43.34
CA LEU A 935 9.75 2.14 -43.78
C LEU A 935 8.70 2.17 -42.65
N ILE A 936 8.79 1.22 -41.72
CA ILE A 936 7.97 1.06 -40.52
C ILE A 936 8.25 2.15 -39.48
N LYS A 937 9.51 2.49 -39.17
CA LYS A 937 9.84 3.61 -38.26
C LYS A 937 9.29 4.94 -38.78
N LYS A 938 9.34 5.15 -40.11
CA LYS A 938 8.73 6.30 -40.79
C LYS A 938 7.19 6.26 -40.74
N GLN A 939 6.58 5.08 -40.88
CA GLN A 939 5.13 4.91 -40.77
C GLN A 939 4.59 5.09 -39.35
N GLN A 940 5.29 4.59 -38.32
CA GLN A 940 4.96 4.81 -36.91
C GLN A 940 5.01 6.30 -36.55
N LEU A 941 6.01 7.03 -37.03
CA LEU A 941 6.08 8.50 -36.92
C LEU A 941 4.85 9.18 -37.57
N THR A 942 4.43 8.75 -38.77
CA THR A 942 3.21 9.30 -39.40
C THR A 942 1.90 8.84 -38.75
N LEU A 943 1.86 7.68 -38.08
CA LEU A 943 0.71 7.21 -37.30
C LEU A 943 0.60 7.98 -35.98
N LEU A 944 1.73 8.28 -35.34
CA LEU A 944 1.82 9.14 -34.16
C LEU A 944 1.29 10.55 -34.46
N GLU A 945 1.65 11.12 -35.62
CA GLU A 945 1.14 12.41 -36.10
C GLU A 945 -0.37 12.39 -36.43
N LYS A 946 -0.91 11.27 -36.90
CA LYS A 946 -2.36 11.11 -37.17
C LYS A 946 -3.17 10.84 -35.90
N ALA A 947 -2.62 10.11 -34.93
CA ALA A 947 -3.26 9.84 -33.65
C ALA A 947 -3.40 11.11 -32.78
N SER A 948 -2.52 12.10 -32.95
CA SER A 948 -2.66 13.43 -32.34
C SER A 948 -3.95 14.17 -32.71
N PHE A 949 -4.64 13.78 -33.79
CA PHE A 949 -5.91 14.39 -34.18
C PHE A 949 -7.15 13.76 -33.53
N ILE A 950 -7.03 12.63 -32.82
CA ILE A 950 -8.19 11.91 -32.24
C ILE A 950 -8.39 12.23 -30.74
N HIS A 951 -7.42 12.90 -30.08
CA HIS A 951 -7.47 13.18 -28.64
C HIS A 951 -8.02 14.57 -28.22
N LEU A 952 -8.63 15.33 -29.13
CA LEU A 952 -9.39 16.54 -28.76
C LEU A 952 -10.81 16.18 -28.28
N GLY A 953 -10.88 15.63 -27.08
CA GLY A 953 -12.13 15.40 -26.37
C GLY A 953 -11.86 15.07 -24.90
N CYS A 954 -11.88 16.11 -24.07
CA CYS A 954 -11.66 16.09 -22.61
C CYS A 954 -10.21 16.31 -22.13
N SER A 955 -9.68 17.51 -22.36
CA SER A 955 -8.85 18.17 -21.35
C SER A 955 -9.76 19.04 -20.46
N PRO A 956 -9.59 19.08 -19.13
CA PRO A 956 -10.44 19.87 -18.26
C PRO A 956 -10.19 21.36 -18.47
N ILE A 957 -11.25 22.07 -18.89
CA ILE A 957 -11.35 23.52 -18.68
C ILE A 957 -11.42 23.70 -17.16
N HIS A 958 -10.30 24.02 -16.53
CA HIS A 958 -10.33 24.63 -15.21
C HIS A 958 -11.02 25.99 -15.33
N SER A 959 -12.16 26.14 -14.65
CA SER A 959 -12.79 27.43 -14.41
C SER A 959 -11.84 28.29 -13.59
N LEU A 960 -11.18 29.24 -14.26
CA LEU A 960 -10.38 30.30 -13.66
C LEU A 960 -11.33 31.30 -12.98
N MET A 961 -11.26 31.42 -11.65
CA MET A 961 -11.72 32.63 -10.96
C MET A 961 -10.48 33.44 -10.58
N GLU A 962 -10.58 34.72 -10.85
CA GLU A 962 -9.50 35.68 -11.09
C GLU A 962 -9.06 36.40 -9.81
N GLN A 963 -7.73 36.52 -9.63
CA GLN A 963 -6.94 37.62 -9.01
C GLN A 963 -5.70 37.04 -8.32
N SER A 964 -4.50 37.61 -8.39
CA SER A 964 -3.81 38.49 -9.35
C SER A 964 -2.37 38.55 -8.82
N ASP A 965 -1.41 37.92 -9.50
CA ASP A 965 0.04 38.22 -9.42
C ASP A 965 0.83 37.31 -10.40
N PRO A 966 2.00 37.74 -10.91
CA PRO A 966 2.49 37.35 -12.23
C PRO A 966 2.99 35.90 -12.30
N PRO A 967 2.90 35.23 -13.47
CA PRO A 967 3.19 33.82 -13.59
C PRO A 967 4.69 33.55 -13.47
N PHE A 968 5.08 32.78 -12.46
CA PHE A 968 6.33 32.04 -12.49
C PHE A 968 6.22 30.96 -13.57
N SER A 969 7.14 31.01 -14.54
CA SER A 969 7.22 30.09 -15.66
C SER A 969 7.33 28.65 -15.18
N LEU A 970 6.35 27.83 -15.56
CA LEU A 970 6.35 26.39 -15.45
C LEU A 970 7.56 25.84 -16.21
N ASN A 971 8.63 25.50 -15.50
CA ASN A 971 9.80 24.84 -16.09
C ASN A 971 9.42 23.39 -16.39
N THR A 972 9.00 23.16 -17.63
CA THR A 972 9.02 21.86 -18.30
C THR A 972 10.37 21.21 -18.04
N ALA A 973 10.36 19.93 -17.66
CA ALA A 973 11.56 19.11 -17.57
C ALA A 973 12.39 19.32 -18.84
N THR A 974 13.56 19.92 -18.69
CA THR A 974 14.51 20.09 -19.79
C THR A 974 15.14 18.72 -20.03
N ALA A 975 14.40 17.87 -20.75
CA ALA A 975 14.99 16.78 -21.50
C ALA A 975 15.88 17.44 -22.54
N GLU A 976 17.16 17.61 -22.23
CA GLU A 976 18.14 18.00 -23.22
C GLU A 976 18.35 16.76 -24.11
N ALA A 977 17.53 16.67 -25.15
CA ALA A 977 17.78 15.77 -26.26
C ALA A 977 19.06 16.29 -26.93
N ILE A 978 20.19 15.69 -26.58
CA ILE A 978 21.41 15.89 -27.35
C ILE A 978 21.17 15.10 -28.64
N GLU A 979 20.75 15.80 -29.69
CA GLU A 979 20.87 15.28 -31.04
C GLU A 979 22.36 15.07 -31.32
N LEU A 980 22.79 13.82 -31.32
CA LEU A 980 24.01 13.43 -32.01
C LEU A 980 23.74 13.71 -33.49
N LEU A 981 24.16 14.90 -33.93
CA LEU A 981 24.24 15.24 -35.34
C LEU A 981 24.94 14.07 -36.04
N ASP A 982 24.20 13.44 -36.96
CA ASP A 982 24.52 12.29 -37.81
C ASP A 982 24.10 10.86 -37.38
N THR A 983 23.34 10.64 -36.29
CA THR A 983 22.79 9.28 -36.00
C THR A 983 21.26 9.14 -35.94
N GLY A 984 20.51 10.23 -35.76
CA GLY A 984 19.04 10.17 -35.64
C GLY A 984 18.51 9.42 -34.40
N GLU A 985 19.39 8.88 -33.55
CA GLU A 985 19.05 8.25 -32.28
C GLU A 985 19.06 9.28 -31.15
N LYS A 986 17.95 9.35 -30.39
CA LYS A 986 17.83 10.22 -29.22
C LYS A 986 18.29 9.47 -27.98
N VAL A 987 19.44 9.86 -27.42
CA VAL A 987 19.86 9.41 -26.10
C VAL A 987 19.19 10.31 -25.06
N PHE A 988 18.29 9.73 -24.27
CA PHE A 988 17.65 10.44 -23.17
C PHE A 988 18.55 10.39 -21.93
N LEU A 989 19.21 11.50 -21.65
CA LEU A 989 19.91 11.71 -20.38
C LEU A 989 18.89 12.22 -19.35
N PHE A 990 18.38 11.31 -18.52
CA PHE A 990 17.63 11.69 -17.33
C PHE A 990 18.61 12.24 -16.30
N ARG A 991 18.73 13.57 -16.24
CA ARG A 991 19.32 14.23 -15.07
C ARG A 991 18.21 14.45 -14.06
N GLU A 992 18.41 13.93 -12.86
CA GLU A 992 17.67 14.36 -11.69
C GLU A 992 17.86 15.88 -11.53
N PRO A 993 16.79 16.71 -11.50
CA PRO A 993 16.95 18.11 -11.21
C PRO A 993 17.56 18.22 -9.82
N SER A 994 18.64 18.99 -9.71
CA SER A 994 19.22 19.29 -8.39
C SER A 994 18.14 19.93 -7.53
N ASP A 995 17.89 19.36 -6.35
CA ASP A 995 16.90 19.85 -5.39
C ASP A 995 16.97 21.39 -5.26
N PRO A 996 15.84 22.12 -5.28
CA PRO A 996 15.83 23.50 -4.85
C PRO A 996 16.19 23.52 -3.36
N ILE A 997 17.37 24.07 -3.08
CA ILE A 997 17.91 24.26 -1.74
C ILE A 997 16.96 25.16 -0.94
N LEU A 998 16.11 24.56 -0.10
CA LEU A 998 15.57 25.22 1.08
C LEU A 998 16.33 24.72 2.30
N SER A 999 17.17 25.62 2.80
CA SER A 999 18.06 25.43 3.94
C SER A 999 17.32 25.39 5.27
N LEU A 1000 17.44 24.30 6.05
CA LEU A 1000 17.66 24.40 7.50
C LEU A 1000 18.24 23.11 8.12
N ARG A 1001 19.44 23.25 8.71
CA ARG A 1001 20.15 22.36 9.66
C ARG A 1001 20.82 21.04 9.18
N ASN A 1002 22.06 21.23 8.71
CA ASN A 1002 23.31 20.57 9.10
C ASN A 1002 23.25 19.22 9.86
N SER A 1003 23.55 18.13 9.14
CA SER A 1003 24.22 16.93 9.65
C SER A 1003 25.50 16.67 8.82
N PRO A 1004 26.55 16.02 9.35
CA PRO A 1004 27.86 16.05 8.71
C PRO A 1004 27.87 15.19 7.44
N ARG A 1005 28.19 15.81 6.30
CA ARG A 1005 28.40 15.16 5.01
C ARG A 1005 29.41 14.01 5.12
N LYS A 1006 28.94 12.77 5.17
CA LYS A 1006 29.77 11.62 4.78
C LYS A 1006 29.95 11.70 3.26
N LYS A 1007 31.22 11.78 2.80
CA LYS A 1007 31.58 11.76 1.38
C LYS A 1007 30.93 10.54 0.71
N LYS A 1008 30.03 10.77 -0.26
CA LYS A 1008 29.50 9.73 -1.16
C LYS A 1008 30.69 9.03 -1.82
N LYS A 1009 30.91 7.76 -1.48
CA LYS A 1009 31.84 6.89 -2.21
C LYS A 1009 31.14 6.48 -3.50
N ASN A 1010 31.71 6.86 -4.64
CA ASN A 1010 31.22 6.46 -5.95
C ASN A 1010 31.22 4.93 -6.08
N PHE A 1011 30.10 4.42 -6.61
CA PHE A 1011 29.78 2.99 -6.80
C PHE A 1011 30.80 2.23 -7.66
N LEU A 1012 31.62 2.95 -8.44
CA LEU A 1012 32.66 2.39 -9.31
C LEU A 1012 33.94 1.92 -8.58
N ASN A 1013 34.09 2.16 -7.27
CA ASN A 1013 35.29 1.75 -6.51
C ASN A 1013 35.11 0.50 -5.62
N SER A 1014 33.94 -0.13 -5.58
CA SER A 1014 33.73 -1.33 -4.74
C SER A 1014 34.21 -2.64 -5.38
N LYS A 1015 34.34 -2.71 -6.71
CA LYS A 1015 34.76 -3.95 -7.42
C LYS A 1015 36.27 -4.12 -7.61
N LYS A 1016 37.11 -3.16 -7.22
CA LYS A 1016 38.58 -3.27 -7.31
C LYS A 1016 39.27 -3.70 -6.00
N ALA A 1017 38.56 -3.76 -4.88
CA ALA A 1017 39.15 -4.11 -3.58
C ALA A 1017 38.97 -5.59 -3.15
N ALA A 1018 38.35 -6.43 -3.98
CA ALA A 1018 38.11 -7.85 -3.68
C ALA A 1018 39.07 -8.84 -4.37
N ARG A 1019 40.20 -8.36 -4.91
CA ARG A 1019 41.27 -9.21 -5.50
C ARG A 1019 42.68 -8.90 -4.96
N ALA A 1020 42.76 -8.30 -3.78
CA ALA A 1020 44.00 -8.15 -3.05
C ALA A 1020 43.73 -8.39 -1.55
N ASN A 1021 43.40 -9.63 -1.23
CA ASN A 1021 43.73 -10.36 0.01
C ASN A 1021 43.48 -11.85 -0.25
#